data_AF-A0A9P1D5A0-F1
#
_entry.id   AF-A0A9P1D5A0-F1
#
_cell.length_a   1.000
_cell.length_b   1.000
_cell.length_c   1.000
_cell.angle_alpha   90.00
_cell.angle_beta   90.00
_cell.angle_gamma   90.00
#
_symmetry.space_group_name_H-M   'P 1'
#
loop_
_entity.id
_entity.type
_entity.pdbx_description
1 polymer ?
#
loop_
_entity_poly.entity_id
_entity_poly.type
_entity_poly.pdbx_seq_one_letter_code
_entity_poly.pdbx_strand_id
1 'polypeptide(L)'
;AAHLGLQYAILPPPHAALGTGTSRSSCGYARAVGDLLAGGLFSLAAMEEAAPVALRVPATSDGWRAWNCFRTLCDHHAQLSCALELSVDKTSDKELERWLAEPVRSVILPPSAFLLNRSGYPVLPKKAKALLEKLFRHQVQVIICEPATSAGEHEGLLPRQSYVAQLFQALPPLSQADRFAYTHKDTLQAPLQPLADNLESETYELFETDPVKYARYQEAAFIFFTERKEQGRPMPFCAMVLGAGRGPLVEATLKAAERAEVQIELYAVEKNPNAVHALRHRKRRDGWTSVQVVPGDMRSWTAPKKADVIISELLGSFGDNELSPECLDGAQRFLADDGVCIPTSYTAALTPVSAPLLWANARQGAAGGGVADLETAYVVHLQHAFYPCRAIKDCFEFHHPKSDGSSNDRSADLDFEIEVDSLVHGFAGYFDCVLYGSERISIHPETFSVGMFSWFPMFFPLRHPQYLRKGSIIRSHWWRRHDAHKVWYEWALSEPAPTEVQCTAPHDMLHFACDRLRQTFALVDIGSARVLRDMAGTWQGQSSTARHLAQTLGARADGAGLVVMKPNVVFLLLSVIVFHSNSTLLRQPKGRNSSAHAQVALQGRYNSTLSDDVPEARTTSPLNLAESSAPTITFLFMAYDGLPHMEIWEKFFRGGKPGKDFRVLIHCKSASKCRHDLRNHPIFNLIETVETEYCFGLVSAMNRLLGEALASGPGHRNDKFVFVSDTTLPVKPFKTIQRQLTSDDTSHFCFFPVHWLEWSNTSGLFGFLKDFNPWHDASRETERMALKHHQWMVLSRRHAEKAVKADGMFPSLLKELKVNSGLPGTVSGCDDEFWHFNALYSGVNVTGSLETASVHFNGIAGEDIKYDSHRLQGQCDTFVYWQSTNDGTGGPALKLGELLEADAFTHLSHKVGHPCEITSLGSRSLRALRESPFLFARKVMKGCAVHSRRFRDLADAFDVLVFPEVIPPEDDEDPPINVTSDKWLSFLR
;
A
#
# COMPACT_ATOMS: atom_id res chain seq x y z
N ALA A 1 27.90 -13.74 18.00
CA ALA A 1 26.76 -13.40 17.12
C ALA A 1 25.69 -12.68 17.95
N ALA A 2 24.57 -13.30 18.36
CA ALA A 2 23.46 -12.66 19.07
C ALA A 2 23.86 -11.68 20.20
N HIS A 3 24.70 -12.10 21.16
CA HIS A 3 25.17 -11.23 22.26
C HIS A 3 25.89 -9.94 21.81
N LEU A 4 26.45 -9.91 20.59
CA LEU A 4 27.14 -8.75 20.02
C LEU A 4 26.24 -7.93 19.07
N GLY A 5 24.94 -8.24 18.97
CA GLY A 5 24.01 -7.54 18.08
C GLY A 5 24.31 -7.72 16.58
N LEU A 6 25.05 -8.75 16.18
CA LEU A 6 25.41 -8.94 14.76
C LEU A 6 24.15 -9.21 13.91
N GLN A 7 23.89 -8.30 12.97
CA GLN A 7 22.77 -8.36 12.01
C GLN A 7 22.83 -9.57 11.06
N TYR A 8 24.02 -10.13 10.85
CA TYR A 8 24.25 -11.22 9.89
C TYR A 8 25.40 -12.13 10.36
N ALA A 9 25.23 -13.44 10.23
CA ALA A 9 26.22 -14.45 10.60
C ALA A 9 26.29 -15.55 9.53
N ILE A 10 27.44 -15.66 8.86
CA ILE A 10 27.72 -16.74 7.90
C ILE A 10 28.28 -17.96 8.63
N LEU A 11 27.60 -19.08 8.50
CA LEU A 11 27.96 -20.38 9.07
C LEU A 11 28.74 -21.24 8.05
N PRO A 12 29.66 -22.13 8.49
CA PRO A 12 30.46 -22.96 7.60
C PRO A 12 29.63 -23.96 6.78
N PRO A 13 30.12 -24.40 5.60
CA PRO A 13 29.41 -25.35 4.75
C PRO A 13 29.16 -26.69 5.43
N PRO A 14 28.01 -27.33 5.19
CA PRO A 14 27.74 -28.69 5.68
C PRO A 14 28.68 -29.67 4.99
N HIS A 15 29.17 -30.69 5.70
CA HIS A 15 30.19 -31.62 5.19
C HIS A 15 29.83 -32.27 3.83
N ALA A 16 28.53 -32.50 3.57
CA ALA A 16 28.04 -33.03 2.30
C ALA A 16 28.34 -32.11 1.10
N ALA A 17 28.31 -30.79 1.28
CA ALA A 17 28.59 -29.81 0.21
C ALA A 17 30.06 -29.79 -0.25
N LEU A 18 30.96 -30.41 0.52
CA LEU A 18 32.40 -30.45 0.24
C LEU A 18 32.83 -31.68 -0.57
N GLY A 19 31.93 -32.62 -0.87
CA GLY A 19 32.20 -33.78 -1.72
C GLY A 19 33.23 -34.81 -1.19
N THR A 20 33.71 -34.66 0.06
CA THR A 20 34.88 -35.39 0.61
C THR A 20 34.68 -36.88 0.91
N GLY A 21 33.61 -37.51 0.42
CA GLY A 21 33.34 -38.95 0.57
C GLY A 21 33.02 -39.43 2.00
N THR A 22 33.20 -38.60 3.03
CA THR A 22 32.93 -38.96 4.43
C THR A 22 31.47 -38.71 4.79
N SER A 23 30.71 -39.79 5.04
CA SER A 23 29.28 -39.73 5.39
C SER A 23 29.06 -39.30 6.86
N ARG A 24 29.51 -38.08 7.20
CA ARG A 24 29.14 -37.40 8.45
C ARG A 24 27.82 -36.67 8.25
N SER A 25 26.75 -37.25 8.77
CA SER A 25 25.41 -36.67 8.70
C SER A 25 25.39 -35.24 9.21
N SER A 26 24.91 -34.31 8.37
CA SER A 26 24.75 -32.91 8.75
C SER A 26 23.50 -32.66 9.60
N CYS A 27 22.69 -33.69 9.91
CA CYS A 27 21.47 -33.54 10.71
C CYS A 27 21.74 -33.00 12.12
N GLY A 28 22.86 -33.36 12.76
CA GLY A 28 23.21 -32.80 14.09
C GLY A 28 23.51 -31.30 14.04
N TYR A 29 24.06 -30.82 12.93
CA TYR A 29 24.35 -29.40 12.68
C TYR A 29 23.06 -28.65 12.29
N ALA A 30 22.24 -29.20 11.41
CA ALA A 30 20.92 -28.65 11.08
C ALA A 30 20.03 -28.55 12.32
N ARG A 31 19.98 -29.60 13.16
CA ARG A 31 19.24 -29.59 14.43
C ARG A 31 19.70 -28.46 15.37
N ALA A 32 21.01 -28.27 15.52
CA ALA A 32 21.55 -27.21 16.37
C ALA A 32 21.27 -25.79 15.83
N VAL A 33 21.17 -25.62 14.51
CA VAL A 33 20.76 -24.34 13.90
C VAL A 33 19.24 -24.15 13.99
N GLY A 34 18.43 -25.20 13.79
CA GLY A 34 16.98 -25.18 13.98
C GLY A 34 16.56 -24.82 15.41
N ASP A 35 17.15 -25.48 16.42
CA ASP A 35 16.98 -25.14 17.84
C ASP A 35 17.28 -23.65 18.12
N LEU A 36 18.35 -23.11 17.50
CA LEU A 36 18.81 -21.73 17.69
C LEU A 36 17.92 -20.70 16.98
N LEU A 37 17.35 -21.05 15.83
CA LEU A 37 16.40 -20.22 15.09
C LEU A 37 15.04 -20.17 15.81
N ALA A 38 14.49 -21.34 16.16
CA ALA A 38 13.25 -21.45 16.92
C ALA A 38 13.34 -20.85 18.34
N GLY A 39 14.54 -20.82 18.93
CA GLY A 39 14.81 -20.21 20.23
C GLY A 39 14.76 -18.68 20.28
N GLY A 40 14.47 -17.99 19.16
CA GLY A 40 14.22 -16.53 19.13
C GLY A 40 15.44 -15.64 19.41
N LEU A 41 16.64 -16.22 19.61
CA LEU A 41 17.85 -15.51 20.05
C LEU A 41 18.35 -14.41 19.09
N PHE A 42 17.88 -14.40 17.84
CA PHE A 42 18.17 -13.36 16.85
C PHE A 42 16.99 -12.42 16.57
N SER A 43 15.83 -12.64 17.20
CA SER A 43 14.62 -11.82 17.01
C SER A 43 14.70 -10.41 17.62
N LEU A 44 15.81 -10.06 18.28
CA LEU A 44 16.07 -8.74 18.86
C LEU A 44 16.73 -7.75 17.88
N ALA A 45 17.10 -8.20 16.67
CA ALA A 45 17.57 -7.32 15.60
C ALA A 45 16.35 -6.84 14.79
N ALA A 46 15.84 -5.64 15.10
CA ALA A 46 14.60 -5.10 14.54
C ALA A 46 14.74 -4.62 13.07
N MET A 47 14.88 -5.56 12.13
CA MET A 47 14.70 -5.35 10.69
C MET A 47 13.92 -6.52 10.08
N GLU A 48 12.71 -6.26 9.60
CA GLU A 48 11.74 -7.30 9.18
C GLU A 48 12.18 -8.11 7.94
N GLU A 49 13.20 -7.64 7.19
CA GLU A 49 13.73 -8.29 5.98
C GLU A 49 15.10 -8.97 6.15
N ALA A 50 15.61 -9.10 7.39
CA ALA A 50 16.93 -9.70 7.64
C ALA A 50 16.79 -11.19 8.01
N ALA A 51 17.34 -12.08 7.17
CA ALA A 51 17.69 -13.44 7.57
C ALA A 51 19.06 -13.40 8.30
N PRO A 52 19.11 -13.45 9.65
CA PRO A 52 20.33 -13.23 10.43
C PRO A 52 21.37 -14.34 10.27
N VAL A 53 20.97 -15.52 9.77
CA VAL A 53 21.82 -16.70 9.62
C VAL A 53 21.88 -17.10 8.15
N ALA A 54 23.10 -17.18 7.61
CA ALA A 54 23.33 -17.72 6.28
C ALA A 54 24.24 -18.94 6.32
N LEU A 55 23.89 -20.00 5.58
CA LEU A 55 24.78 -21.14 5.38
C LEU A 55 25.70 -20.86 4.17
N ARG A 56 27.02 -20.91 4.34
CA ARG A 56 27.96 -20.87 3.21
C ARG A 56 27.83 -22.14 2.39
N VAL A 57 27.57 -22.02 1.08
CA VAL A 57 27.40 -23.19 0.19
C VAL A 57 28.02 -22.89 -1.19
N PRO A 58 28.85 -23.79 -1.76
CA PRO A 58 29.37 -23.61 -3.11
C PRO A 58 28.25 -23.76 -4.16
N ALA A 59 28.35 -23.01 -5.26
CA ALA A 59 27.34 -22.96 -6.32
C ALA A 59 27.20 -24.24 -7.18
N THR A 60 27.71 -25.38 -6.71
CA THR A 60 27.69 -26.68 -7.38
C THR A 60 26.34 -27.39 -7.21
N SER A 61 26.10 -28.44 -8.00
CA SER A 61 24.88 -29.25 -7.85
C SER A 61 24.80 -30.02 -6.51
N ASP A 62 25.93 -30.54 -6.01
CA ASP A 62 25.99 -31.16 -4.67
C ASP A 62 25.92 -30.14 -3.53
N GLY A 63 26.41 -28.92 -3.77
CA GLY A 63 26.17 -27.76 -2.90
C GLY A 63 24.68 -27.48 -2.76
N TRP A 64 23.93 -27.37 -3.86
CA TRP A 64 22.47 -27.21 -3.83
C TRP A 64 21.75 -28.38 -3.14
N ARG A 65 22.14 -29.63 -3.41
CA ARG A 65 21.57 -30.80 -2.70
C ARG A 65 21.76 -30.71 -1.19
N ALA A 66 22.97 -30.32 -0.75
CA ALA A 66 23.28 -30.17 0.67
C ALA A 66 22.54 -28.98 1.30
N TRP A 67 22.41 -27.86 0.58
CA TRP A 67 21.57 -26.72 0.98
C TRP A 67 20.10 -27.12 1.14
N ASN A 68 19.50 -27.71 0.11
CA ASN A 68 18.10 -28.15 0.11
C ASN A 68 17.82 -29.11 1.28
N CYS A 69 18.71 -30.10 1.49
CA CYS A 69 18.65 -31.00 2.64
C CYS A 69 18.71 -30.24 3.98
N PHE A 70 19.65 -29.29 4.13
CA PHE A 70 19.80 -28.51 5.35
C PHE A 70 18.59 -27.61 5.64
N ARG A 71 18.08 -26.85 4.64
CA ARG A 71 16.88 -26.01 4.86
C ARG A 71 15.61 -26.82 5.08
N THR A 72 15.49 -28.02 4.50
CA THR A 72 14.36 -28.93 4.77
C THR A 72 14.42 -29.48 6.21
N LEU A 73 15.61 -29.83 6.71
CA LEU A 73 15.80 -30.24 8.11
C LEU A 73 15.55 -29.12 9.13
N CYS A 74 15.59 -27.85 8.69
CA CYS A 74 15.24 -26.66 9.46
C CYS A 74 13.81 -26.14 9.13
N ASP A 75 12.93 -26.98 8.59
CA ASP A 75 11.53 -26.66 8.21
C ASP A 75 11.38 -25.33 7.43
N HIS A 76 12.31 -25.04 6.51
CA HIS A 76 12.30 -23.87 5.63
C HIS A 76 12.24 -22.52 6.39
N HIS A 77 12.71 -22.47 7.64
CA HIS A 77 12.61 -21.33 8.54
C HIS A 77 13.12 -20.02 7.91
N ALA A 78 12.27 -18.98 7.84
CA ALA A 78 12.50 -17.76 7.06
C ALA A 78 13.80 -16.99 7.42
N GLN A 79 14.28 -17.11 8.66
CA GLN A 79 15.55 -16.51 9.11
C GLN A 79 16.82 -17.25 8.62
N LEU A 80 16.70 -18.33 7.84
CA LEU A 80 17.81 -19.10 7.26
C LEU A 80 17.99 -18.81 5.76
N SER A 81 19.12 -18.20 5.40
CA SER A 81 19.48 -17.84 4.02
C SER A 81 20.71 -18.60 3.51
N CYS A 82 21.03 -18.43 2.22
CA CYS A 82 22.23 -18.97 1.58
C CYS A 82 23.28 -17.87 1.38
N ALA A 83 24.53 -18.18 1.74
CA ALA A 83 25.72 -17.43 1.36
C ALA A 83 26.44 -18.19 0.24
N LEU A 84 26.10 -17.84 -1.02
CA LEU A 84 26.46 -18.60 -2.21
C LEU A 84 27.91 -18.33 -2.63
N GLU A 85 28.78 -19.33 -2.55
CA GLU A 85 30.18 -19.24 -2.97
C GLU A 85 30.33 -19.61 -4.45
N LEU A 86 30.81 -18.67 -5.27
CA LEU A 86 31.04 -18.94 -6.70
C LEU A 86 32.40 -19.63 -6.91
N SER A 87 32.34 -20.85 -7.41
CA SER A 87 33.50 -21.66 -7.80
C SER A 87 33.66 -21.75 -9.32
N VAL A 88 34.90 -21.91 -9.80
CA VAL A 88 35.19 -22.22 -11.21
C VAL A 88 34.96 -23.71 -11.46
N ASP A 89 33.70 -24.10 -11.59
CA ASP A 89 33.27 -25.50 -11.67
C ASP A 89 32.81 -25.93 -13.09
N LYS A 90 32.17 -27.10 -13.17
CA LYS A 90 31.59 -27.67 -14.41
C LYS A 90 30.06 -27.65 -14.44
N THR A 91 29.41 -26.90 -13.54
CA THR A 91 27.96 -26.91 -13.34
C THR A 91 27.24 -26.36 -14.60
N SER A 92 26.09 -26.94 -14.96
CA SER A 92 25.32 -26.50 -16.13
C SER A 92 24.58 -25.19 -15.85
N ASP A 93 24.24 -24.43 -16.89
CA ASP A 93 23.64 -23.10 -16.71
C ASP A 93 22.26 -23.19 -16.01
N LYS A 94 21.49 -24.23 -16.34
CA LYS A 94 20.22 -24.59 -15.69
C LYS A 94 20.38 -24.92 -14.19
N GLU A 95 21.48 -25.59 -13.80
CA GLU A 95 21.78 -25.89 -12.38
C GLU A 95 22.24 -24.66 -11.59
N LEU A 96 22.82 -23.66 -12.27
CA LEU A 96 23.18 -22.36 -11.70
C LEU A 96 21.94 -21.46 -11.54
N GLU A 97 21.05 -21.44 -12.52
CA GLU A 97 19.79 -20.67 -12.49
C GLU A 97 18.85 -21.10 -11.35
N ARG A 98 18.94 -22.34 -10.89
CA ARG A 98 18.23 -22.86 -9.71
C ARG A 98 18.50 -22.04 -8.43
N TRP A 99 19.65 -21.38 -8.32
CA TRP A 99 19.97 -20.51 -7.18
C TRP A 99 19.18 -19.19 -7.16
N LEU A 100 18.53 -18.79 -8.27
CA LEU A 100 17.70 -17.57 -8.34
C LEU A 100 16.39 -17.70 -7.55
N ALA A 101 15.93 -18.93 -7.29
CA ALA A 101 14.79 -19.22 -6.46
C ALA A 101 15.12 -19.39 -4.97
N GLU A 102 16.38 -19.63 -4.64
CA GLU A 102 16.82 -19.84 -3.26
C GLU A 102 17.02 -18.48 -2.56
N PRO A 103 16.85 -18.39 -1.23
CA PRO A 103 17.05 -17.15 -0.48
C PRO A 103 18.55 -16.82 -0.33
N VAL A 104 19.21 -16.45 -1.43
CA VAL A 104 20.62 -16.05 -1.46
C VAL A 104 20.73 -14.63 -0.91
N ARG A 105 21.32 -14.45 0.28
CA ARG A 105 21.51 -13.13 0.91
C ARG A 105 22.87 -12.51 0.58
N SER A 106 23.89 -13.34 0.37
CA SER A 106 25.22 -12.87 -0.06
C SER A 106 25.89 -13.82 -1.05
N VAL A 107 26.72 -13.26 -1.93
CA VAL A 107 27.54 -14.00 -2.90
C VAL A 107 29.02 -13.88 -2.52
N ILE A 108 29.67 -15.00 -2.24
CA ILE A 108 31.08 -15.05 -1.84
C ILE A 108 31.96 -15.31 -3.08
N LEU A 109 32.92 -14.42 -3.31
CA LEU A 109 33.89 -14.47 -4.40
C LEU A 109 35.30 -14.74 -3.82
N PRO A 110 35.72 -16.01 -3.70
CA PRO A 110 37.09 -16.33 -3.32
C PRO A 110 38.10 -15.88 -4.39
N PRO A 111 39.39 -15.70 -4.07
CA PRO A 111 40.42 -15.35 -5.06
C PRO A 111 40.46 -16.30 -6.26
N SER A 112 40.16 -17.58 -6.03
CA SER A 112 40.07 -18.64 -7.04
C SER A 112 38.85 -18.57 -7.96
N ALA A 113 37.87 -17.69 -7.70
CA ALA A 113 36.75 -17.44 -8.60
C ALA A 113 37.14 -16.59 -9.83
N PHE A 114 38.26 -15.86 -9.73
CA PHE A 114 38.72 -14.95 -10.78
C PHE A 114 39.78 -15.61 -11.66
N LEU A 115 39.72 -15.32 -12.96
CA LEU A 115 40.75 -15.60 -13.95
C LEU A 115 41.41 -14.29 -14.37
N LEU A 116 42.67 -14.32 -14.82
CA LEU A 116 43.29 -13.13 -15.42
C LEU A 116 42.95 -13.04 -16.90
N ASN A 117 42.58 -11.83 -17.37
CA ASN A 117 42.40 -11.57 -18.79
C ASN A 117 43.75 -11.33 -19.50
N ARG A 118 43.73 -11.14 -20.84
CA ARG A 118 44.95 -10.90 -21.65
C ARG A 118 45.78 -9.68 -21.24
N SER A 119 45.20 -8.77 -20.46
CA SER A 119 45.83 -7.54 -19.96
C SER A 119 46.17 -7.62 -18.47
N GLY A 120 46.08 -8.80 -17.85
CA GLY A 120 46.44 -9.03 -16.44
C GLY A 120 45.36 -8.68 -15.41
N TYR A 121 44.18 -8.20 -15.81
CA TYR A 121 43.11 -7.84 -14.87
C TYR A 121 42.24 -9.04 -14.48
N PRO A 122 41.77 -9.13 -13.22
CA PRO A 122 40.88 -10.21 -12.79
C PRO A 122 39.48 -10.07 -13.40
N VAL A 123 38.94 -11.17 -13.89
CA VAL A 123 37.60 -11.29 -14.47
C VAL A 123 36.92 -12.59 -14.02
N LEU A 124 35.59 -12.62 -13.95
CA LEU A 124 34.86 -13.86 -13.65
C LEU A 124 34.66 -14.71 -14.92
N PRO A 125 34.66 -16.06 -14.82
CA PRO A 125 34.23 -16.94 -15.90
C PRO A 125 32.82 -16.59 -16.39
N LYS A 126 32.54 -16.76 -17.69
CA LYS A 126 31.27 -16.34 -18.33
C LYS A 126 30.02 -16.77 -17.55
N LYS A 127 30.00 -18.00 -17.01
CA LYS A 127 28.88 -18.55 -16.21
C LYS A 127 28.72 -17.84 -14.87
N ALA A 128 29.80 -17.73 -14.10
CA ALA A 128 29.81 -17.06 -12.79
C ALA A 128 29.47 -15.57 -12.93
N LYS A 129 29.98 -14.91 -13.99
CA LYS A 129 29.57 -13.56 -14.38
C LYS A 129 28.05 -13.49 -14.62
N ALA A 130 27.50 -14.35 -15.48
CA ALA A 130 26.08 -14.30 -15.84
C ALA A 130 25.14 -14.60 -14.66
N LEU A 131 25.53 -15.50 -13.75
CA LEU A 131 24.77 -15.74 -12.52
C LEU A 131 24.81 -14.51 -11.59
N LEU A 132 25.98 -13.87 -11.42
CA LEU A 132 26.11 -12.66 -10.61
C LEU A 132 25.30 -11.48 -11.21
N GLU A 133 25.33 -11.30 -12.53
CA GLU A 133 24.52 -10.28 -13.23
C GLU A 133 23.01 -10.47 -13.03
N LYS A 134 22.53 -11.70 -12.93
CA LYS A 134 21.14 -11.99 -12.52
C LYS A 134 20.93 -11.69 -11.03
N LEU A 135 21.78 -12.23 -10.15
CA LEU A 135 21.65 -12.08 -8.69
C LEU A 135 21.75 -10.63 -8.19
N PHE A 136 22.38 -9.72 -8.92
CA PHE A 136 22.34 -8.28 -8.59
C PHE A 136 20.90 -7.72 -8.48
N ARG A 137 19.93 -8.27 -9.23
CA ARG A 137 18.51 -7.87 -9.11
C ARG A 137 17.82 -8.41 -7.85
N HIS A 138 18.44 -9.36 -7.16
CA HIS A 138 17.96 -9.95 -5.91
C HIS A 138 18.58 -9.27 -4.66
N GLN A 139 19.19 -8.08 -4.82
CA GLN A 139 19.75 -7.26 -3.72
C GLN A 139 20.81 -7.99 -2.85
N VAL A 140 21.56 -8.92 -3.45
CA VAL A 140 22.59 -9.70 -2.75
C VAL A 140 23.80 -8.85 -2.33
N GLN A 141 24.35 -9.13 -1.15
CA GLN A 141 25.64 -8.56 -0.73
C GLN A 141 26.80 -9.35 -1.36
N VAL A 142 27.73 -8.69 -2.08
CA VAL A 142 28.91 -9.37 -2.64
C VAL A 142 30.09 -9.28 -1.68
N ILE A 143 30.64 -10.43 -1.31
CA ILE A 143 31.77 -10.59 -0.38
C ILE A 143 32.99 -11.06 -1.17
N ILE A 144 33.95 -10.18 -1.38
CA ILE A 144 35.23 -10.52 -2.03
C ILE A 144 36.22 -10.96 -0.95
N CYS A 145 36.76 -12.17 -1.07
CA CYS A 145 37.75 -12.68 -0.12
C CYS A 145 39.18 -12.50 -0.65
N GLU A 146 40.14 -12.41 0.28
CA GLU A 146 41.57 -12.34 0.01
C GLU A 146 42.31 -13.47 0.78
N PRO A 147 43.45 -14.00 0.31
CA PRO A 147 44.25 -14.94 1.09
C PRO A 147 44.82 -14.26 2.33
N ALA A 148 44.96 -15.00 3.44
CA ALA A 148 45.67 -14.50 4.62
C ALA A 148 47.20 -14.49 4.38
N THR A 149 47.70 -13.43 3.75
CA THR A 149 49.14 -13.17 3.61
C THR A 149 49.73 -12.59 4.89
N SER A 150 50.99 -12.90 5.19
CA SER A 150 51.71 -12.40 6.37
C SER A 150 52.29 -10.99 6.20
N ALA A 151 51.93 -10.30 5.11
CA ALA A 151 52.20 -8.89 4.85
C ALA A 151 50.90 -8.25 4.31
N GLY A 152 50.61 -7.02 4.74
CA GLY A 152 49.35 -6.30 4.48
C GLY A 152 49.24 -5.68 3.07
N GLU A 153 49.77 -6.35 2.06
CA GLU A 153 49.81 -5.87 0.67
C GLU A 153 48.52 -6.27 -0.07
N HIS A 154 47.46 -5.49 0.13
CA HIS A 154 46.12 -5.69 -0.44
C HIS A 154 46.02 -5.43 -1.97
N GLU A 155 47.11 -5.61 -2.72
CA GLU A 155 47.18 -5.28 -4.16
C GLU A 155 46.16 -6.07 -5.01
N GLY A 156 45.76 -7.26 -4.56
CA GLY A 156 44.80 -8.11 -5.25
C GLY A 156 43.32 -7.73 -5.02
N LEU A 157 43.00 -6.94 -4.00
CA LEU A 157 41.61 -6.69 -3.61
C LEU A 157 40.93 -5.64 -4.50
N LEU A 158 41.55 -4.46 -4.64
CA LEU A 158 40.98 -3.33 -5.38
C LEU A 158 40.64 -3.68 -6.84
N PRO A 159 41.50 -4.37 -7.63
CA PRO A 159 41.15 -4.72 -9.01
C PRO A 159 39.94 -5.67 -9.12
N ARG A 160 39.75 -6.57 -8.14
CA ARG A 160 38.56 -7.46 -8.09
C ARG A 160 37.30 -6.66 -7.74
N GLN A 161 37.40 -5.73 -6.79
CA GLN A 161 36.30 -4.85 -6.40
C GLN A 161 35.87 -3.94 -7.55
N SER A 162 36.81 -3.30 -8.23
CA SER A 162 36.52 -2.47 -9.41
C SER A 162 35.85 -3.26 -10.53
N TYR A 163 36.28 -4.51 -10.79
CA TYR A 163 35.63 -5.37 -11.79
C TYR A 163 34.18 -5.71 -11.42
N VAL A 164 33.91 -6.07 -10.16
CA VAL A 164 32.53 -6.35 -9.68
C VAL A 164 31.66 -5.11 -9.74
N ALA A 165 32.18 -3.94 -9.37
CA ALA A 165 31.47 -2.67 -9.48
C ALA A 165 31.15 -2.32 -10.96
N GLN A 166 32.09 -2.54 -11.87
CA GLN A 166 31.88 -2.37 -13.32
C GLN A 166 30.80 -3.32 -13.86
N LEU A 167 30.72 -4.57 -13.39
CA LEU A 167 29.63 -5.49 -13.77
C LEU A 167 28.27 -4.98 -13.32
N PHE A 168 28.16 -4.41 -12.12
CA PHE A 168 26.91 -3.82 -11.63
C PHE A 168 26.53 -2.55 -12.41
N GLN A 169 27.50 -1.65 -12.64
CA GLN A 169 27.31 -0.41 -13.40
C GLN A 169 26.97 -0.66 -14.89
N ALA A 170 27.38 -1.79 -15.45
CA ALA A 170 27.08 -2.19 -16.83
C ALA A 170 25.69 -2.84 -17.01
N LEU A 171 24.89 -3.01 -15.95
CA LEU A 171 23.53 -3.51 -16.06
C LEU A 171 22.64 -2.51 -16.83
N PRO A 172 21.77 -2.97 -17.74
CA PRO A 172 20.82 -2.09 -18.40
C PRO A 172 19.78 -1.58 -17.37
N PRO A 173 19.37 -0.30 -17.44
CA PRO A 173 18.36 0.26 -16.56
C PRO A 173 17.02 -0.44 -16.78
N LEU A 174 16.28 -0.67 -15.69
CA LEU A 174 14.93 -1.26 -15.73
C LEU A 174 13.99 -0.40 -16.58
N SER A 175 13.17 -1.04 -17.43
CA SER A 175 12.09 -0.37 -18.17
C SER A 175 10.95 0.07 -17.23
N GLN A 176 9.93 0.74 -17.77
CA GLN A 176 8.73 1.09 -16.98
C GLN A 176 8.02 -0.17 -16.46
N ALA A 177 7.83 -1.17 -17.31
CA ALA A 177 7.23 -2.46 -16.95
C ALA A 177 8.08 -3.18 -15.89
N ASP A 178 9.40 -3.25 -16.06
CA ASP A 178 10.30 -3.90 -15.10
C ASP A 178 10.25 -3.22 -13.72
N ARG A 179 10.17 -1.87 -13.66
CA ARG A 179 10.08 -1.14 -12.39
C ARG A 179 8.75 -1.41 -11.68
N PHE A 180 7.64 -1.39 -12.41
CA PHE A 180 6.32 -1.72 -11.89
C PHE A 180 6.24 -3.18 -11.40
N ALA A 181 6.87 -4.11 -12.13
CA ALA A 181 6.99 -5.50 -11.70
C ALA A 181 7.86 -5.63 -10.43
N TYR A 182 8.94 -4.85 -10.33
CA TYR A 182 9.88 -4.92 -9.21
C TYR A 182 9.27 -4.46 -7.87
N THR A 183 8.31 -3.52 -7.88
CA THR A 183 7.58 -3.13 -6.66
C THR A 183 6.59 -4.19 -6.17
N HIS A 184 6.27 -5.20 -6.99
CA HIS A 184 5.34 -6.29 -6.69
C HIS A 184 6.04 -7.67 -6.64
N LYS A 185 7.38 -7.70 -6.63
CA LYS A 185 8.20 -8.90 -6.63
C LYS A 185 7.81 -9.87 -5.51
N ASP A 186 7.49 -11.10 -5.88
CA ASP A 186 7.15 -12.21 -4.97
C ASP A 186 6.02 -11.94 -3.94
N THR A 187 5.22 -10.89 -4.16
CA THR A 187 4.05 -10.58 -3.36
C THR A 187 2.87 -11.41 -3.84
N LEU A 188 2.36 -12.31 -2.98
CA LEU A 188 1.15 -13.09 -3.26
C LEU A 188 -0.08 -12.17 -3.22
N GLN A 189 -0.83 -12.12 -4.31
CA GLN A 189 -2.07 -11.35 -4.44
C GLN A 189 -3.24 -12.30 -4.71
N ALA A 190 -4.40 -12.02 -4.12
CA ALA A 190 -5.63 -12.71 -4.50
C ALA A 190 -6.00 -12.31 -5.95
N PRO A 191 -6.34 -13.26 -6.83
CA PRO A 191 -6.85 -12.93 -8.16
C PRO A 191 -8.11 -12.07 -8.03
N LEU A 192 -8.22 -11.06 -8.89
CA LEU A 192 -9.41 -10.21 -8.94
C LEU A 192 -10.64 -11.04 -9.36
N GLN A 193 -11.82 -10.60 -8.94
CA GLN A 193 -13.09 -11.24 -9.34
C GLN A 193 -14.07 -10.18 -9.88
N PRO A 194 -13.79 -9.52 -11.03
CA PRO A 194 -14.55 -8.35 -11.46
C PRO A 194 -16.03 -8.65 -11.79
N LEU A 195 -16.40 -9.92 -11.95
CA LEU A 195 -17.81 -10.32 -12.10
C LEU A 195 -18.56 -10.28 -10.76
N ALA A 196 -17.95 -10.79 -9.68
CA ALA A 196 -18.53 -10.76 -8.33
C ALA A 196 -18.44 -9.36 -7.72
N ASP A 197 -17.23 -8.83 -7.60
CA ASP A 197 -16.94 -7.55 -6.97
C ASP A 197 -17.00 -6.38 -7.94
N ASN A 198 -17.19 -5.16 -7.42
CA ASN A 198 -17.15 -3.94 -8.22
C ASN A 198 -15.82 -3.24 -7.99
N LEU A 199 -14.91 -3.34 -8.97
CA LEU A 199 -13.57 -2.77 -8.89
C LEU A 199 -13.56 -1.27 -8.57
N GLU A 200 -12.51 -0.85 -7.88
CA GLU A 200 -12.28 0.54 -7.47
C GLU A 200 -11.64 1.36 -8.60
N SER A 201 -11.69 2.69 -8.49
CA SER A 201 -11.20 3.58 -9.57
C SER A 201 -9.70 3.42 -9.82
N GLU A 202 -8.92 3.20 -8.75
CA GLU A 202 -7.47 3.01 -8.79
C GLU A 202 -7.08 1.71 -9.53
N THR A 203 -7.90 0.65 -9.43
CA THR A 203 -7.70 -0.59 -10.18
C THR A 203 -7.88 -0.38 -11.69
N TYR A 204 -8.92 0.36 -12.10
CA TYR A 204 -9.10 0.73 -13.51
C TYR A 204 -8.01 1.70 -14.00
N GLU A 205 -7.56 2.63 -13.15
CA GLU A 205 -6.44 3.54 -13.46
C GLU A 205 -5.19 2.75 -13.83
N LEU A 206 -4.81 1.78 -12.99
CA LEU A 206 -3.66 0.91 -13.23
C LEU A 206 -3.82 0.15 -14.55
N PHE A 207 -4.98 -0.47 -14.80
CA PHE A 207 -5.28 -1.13 -16.08
C PHE A 207 -5.17 -0.20 -17.29
N GLU A 208 -5.51 1.08 -17.14
CA GLU A 208 -5.47 2.10 -18.18
C GLU A 208 -4.04 2.62 -18.46
N THR A 209 -3.06 2.34 -17.60
CA THR A 209 -1.65 2.71 -17.83
C THR A 209 -0.91 1.80 -18.82
N ASP A 210 -1.42 0.61 -19.14
CA ASP A 210 -0.80 -0.33 -20.10
C ASP A 210 -1.09 0.11 -21.56
N PRO A 211 -0.09 0.59 -22.31
CA PRO A 211 -0.30 1.09 -23.66
C PRO A 211 -0.40 -0.05 -24.70
N VAL A 212 0.13 -1.23 -24.38
CA VAL A 212 0.21 -2.36 -25.32
C VAL A 212 -1.14 -3.06 -25.41
N LYS A 213 -1.82 -3.26 -24.28
CA LYS A 213 -3.14 -3.91 -24.21
C LYS A 213 -4.14 -3.24 -25.16
N TYR A 214 -4.42 -1.96 -24.99
CA TYR A 214 -5.43 -1.28 -25.81
C TYR A 214 -4.99 -1.04 -27.26
N ALA A 215 -3.70 -0.92 -27.54
CA ALA A 215 -3.19 -0.85 -28.90
C ALA A 215 -3.49 -2.15 -29.68
N ARG A 216 -3.31 -3.32 -29.05
CA ARG A 216 -3.62 -4.63 -29.64
C ARG A 216 -5.12 -4.82 -29.87
N TYR A 217 -5.97 -4.40 -28.92
CA TYR A 217 -7.43 -4.40 -29.11
C TYR A 217 -7.89 -3.44 -30.23
N GLN A 218 -7.27 -2.26 -30.36
CA GLN A 218 -7.55 -1.33 -31.46
C GLN A 218 -7.16 -1.92 -32.82
N GLU A 219 -6.02 -2.61 -32.89
CA GLU A 219 -5.52 -3.25 -34.12
C GLU A 219 -6.44 -4.41 -34.55
N ALA A 220 -6.78 -5.31 -33.63
CA ALA A 220 -7.72 -6.41 -33.86
C ALA A 220 -9.09 -5.91 -34.37
N ALA A 221 -9.66 -4.87 -33.74
CA ALA A 221 -10.92 -4.27 -34.16
C ALA A 221 -10.84 -3.60 -35.54
N PHE A 222 -9.71 -2.99 -35.89
CA PHE A 222 -9.51 -2.37 -37.20
C PHE A 222 -9.41 -3.40 -38.33
N ILE A 223 -8.70 -4.52 -38.10
CA ILE A 223 -8.58 -5.60 -39.08
C ILE A 223 -9.98 -6.15 -39.38
N PHE A 224 -10.76 -6.45 -38.33
CA PHE A 224 -12.17 -6.84 -38.47
C PHE A 224 -13.00 -5.81 -39.26
N PHE A 225 -12.95 -4.51 -38.91
CA PHE A 225 -13.75 -3.49 -39.61
C PHE A 225 -13.35 -3.32 -41.07
N THR A 226 -12.06 -3.47 -41.40
CA THR A 226 -11.53 -3.44 -42.77
C THR A 226 -12.06 -4.62 -43.57
N GLU A 227 -11.94 -5.84 -43.06
CA GLU A 227 -12.46 -7.05 -43.72
C GLU A 227 -13.98 -6.97 -43.95
N ARG A 228 -14.76 -6.45 -43.00
CA ARG A 228 -16.22 -6.29 -43.17
C ARG A 228 -16.58 -5.22 -44.21
N LYS A 229 -15.79 -4.16 -44.34
CA LYS A 229 -15.93 -3.14 -45.39
C LYS A 229 -15.64 -3.75 -46.77
N GLU A 230 -14.59 -4.54 -46.90
CA GLU A 230 -14.21 -5.23 -48.15
C GLU A 230 -15.20 -6.33 -48.55
N GLN A 231 -15.77 -7.05 -47.58
CA GLN A 231 -16.88 -8.01 -47.78
C GLN A 231 -18.21 -7.34 -48.17
N GLY A 232 -18.29 -6.00 -48.19
CA GLY A 232 -19.51 -5.27 -48.55
C GLY A 232 -20.63 -5.34 -47.50
N ARG A 233 -20.31 -5.58 -46.22
CA ARG A 233 -21.29 -5.58 -45.13
C ARG A 233 -21.98 -4.19 -45.05
N PRO A 234 -23.32 -4.10 -44.95
CA PRO A 234 -23.99 -2.81 -44.81
C PRO A 234 -23.64 -2.09 -43.50
N MET A 235 -23.44 -0.78 -43.57
CA MET A 235 -23.20 0.09 -42.42
C MET A 235 -24.51 0.72 -41.90
N PRO A 236 -24.62 1.13 -40.62
CA PRO A 236 -23.58 1.06 -39.58
C PRO A 236 -23.49 -0.32 -38.91
N PHE A 237 -22.26 -0.79 -38.70
CA PHE A 237 -21.98 -2.04 -37.99
C PHE A 237 -22.37 -1.91 -36.51
N CYS A 238 -22.91 -2.96 -35.91
CA CYS A 238 -23.19 -3.02 -34.48
C CYS A 238 -21.99 -3.60 -33.72
N ALA A 239 -21.33 -2.76 -32.93
CA ALA A 239 -20.26 -3.18 -32.02
C ALA A 239 -20.79 -3.21 -30.57
N MET A 240 -20.38 -4.21 -29.78
CA MET A 240 -20.70 -4.27 -28.36
C MET A 240 -19.45 -4.44 -27.53
N VAL A 241 -19.09 -3.43 -26.73
CA VAL A 241 -18.03 -3.51 -25.73
C VAL A 241 -18.65 -4.00 -24.43
N LEU A 242 -18.28 -5.21 -24.00
CA LEU A 242 -18.84 -5.89 -22.83
C LEU A 242 -17.82 -5.96 -21.70
N GLY A 243 -18.15 -5.40 -20.53
CA GLY A 243 -17.16 -5.07 -19.50
C GLY A 243 -16.41 -3.78 -19.86
N ALA A 244 -17.15 -2.73 -20.20
CA ALA A 244 -16.58 -1.51 -20.77
C ALA A 244 -15.68 -0.69 -19.80
N GLY A 245 -15.68 -1.00 -18.49
CA GLY A 245 -14.84 -0.34 -17.49
C GLY A 245 -15.09 1.17 -17.44
N ARG A 246 -14.04 2.00 -17.34
CA ARG A 246 -14.18 3.47 -17.49
C ARG A 246 -14.18 3.92 -18.96
N GLY A 247 -14.05 2.99 -19.92
CA GLY A 247 -14.19 3.21 -21.36
C GLY A 247 -12.93 3.14 -22.27
N PRO A 248 -11.77 2.58 -21.90
CA PRO A 248 -10.61 2.56 -22.81
C PRO A 248 -10.84 1.70 -24.06
N LEU A 249 -11.54 0.56 -23.95
CA LEU A 249 -11.94 -0.26 -25.11
C LEU A 249 -12.97 0.43 -26.00
N VAL A 250 -13.84 1.27 -25.44
CA VAL A 250 -14.80 2.07 -26.21
C VAL A 250 -14.06 3.07 -27.09
N GLU A 251 -13.05 3.74 -26.53
CA GLU A 251 -12.17 4.64 -27.26
C GLU A 251 -11.35 3.92 -28.34
N ALA A 252 -10.75 2.77 -28.01
CA ALA A 252 -10.02 1.93 -28.97
C ALA A 252 -10.91 1.48 -30.14
N THR A 253 -12.14 1.04 -29.86
CA THR A 253 -13.10 0.61 -30.88
C THR A 253 -13.52 1.77 -31.79
N LEU A 254 -13.74 2.97 -31.23
CA LEU A 254 -14.05 4.18 -32.01
C LEU A 254 -12.87 4.58 -32.93
N LYS A 255 -11.63 4.58 -32.41
CA LYS A 255 -10.42 4.86 -33.19
C LYS A 255 -10.18 3.82 -34.29
N ALA A 256 -10.46 2.55 -34.02
CA ALA A 256 -10.38 1.48 -35.01
C ALA A 256 -11.40 1.68 -36.15
N ALA A 257 -12.64 2.05 -35.83
CA ALA A 257 -13.68 2.35 -36.82
C ALA A 257 -13.39 3.61 -37.64
N GLU A 258 -12.88 4.67 -37.01
CA GLU A 258 -12.40 5.88 -37.67
C GLU A 258 -11.26 5.56 -38.65
N ARG A 259 -10.24 4.79 -38.21
CA ARG A 259 -9.09 4.40 -39.03
C ARG A 259 -9.48 3.49 -40.21
N ALA A 260 -10.50 2.66 -40.06
CA ALA A 260 -11.05 1.83 -41.15
C ALA A 260 -12.04 2.61 -42.06
N GLU A 261 -12.36 3.86 -41.71
CA GLU A 261 -13.42 4.68 -42.30
C GLU A 261 -14.75 3.89 -42.41
N VAL A 262 -15.25 3.40 -41.27
CA VAL A 262 -16.56 2.75 -41.16
C VAL A 262 -17.48 3.46 -40.16
N GLN A 263 -18.78 3.40 -40.40
CA GLN A 263 -19.77 3.88 -39.42
C GLN A 263 -20.15 2.73 -38.48
N ILE A 264 -20.13 2.99 -37.17
CA ILE A 264 -20.54 2.03 -36.14
C ILE A 264 -21.62 2.58 -35.21
N GLU A 265 -22.43 1.67 -34.69
CA GLU A 265 -23.36 1.85 -33.58
C GLU A 265 -22.82 1.00 -32.42
N LEU A 266 -22.35 1.65 -31.35
CA LEU A 266 -21.59 0.97 -30.27
C LEU A 266 -22.42 0.88 -28.99
N TYR A 267 -22.57 -0.30 -28.42
CA TYR A 267 -23.14 -0.50 -27.09
C TYR A 267 -22.02 -0.77 -26.07
N ALA A 268 -21.90 0.07 -25.05
CA ALA A 268 -20.94 -0.07 -23.96
C ALA A 268 -21.66 -0.61 -22.72
N VAL A 269 -21.53 -1.91 -22.47
CA VAL A 269 -22.24 -2.64 -21.40
C VAL A 269 -21.32 -2.78 -20.20
N GLU A 270 -21.79 -2.34 -19.03
CA GLU A 270 -21.04 -2.37 -17.78
C GLU A 270 -21.97 -2.62 -16.58
N LYS A 271 -21.59 -3.57 -15.71
CA LYS A 271 -22.36 -3.97 -14.52
C LYS A 271 -21.96 -3.20 -13.27
N ASN A 272 -20.72 -2.73 -13.18
CA ASN A 272 -20.24 -1.89 -12.08
C ASN A 272 -20.87 -0.49 -12.17
N PRO A 273 -21.77 -0.10 -11.25
CA PRO A 273 -22.48 1.18 -11.35
C PRO A 273 -21.52 2.39 -11.26
N ASN A 274 -20.39 2.24 -10.57
CA ASN A 274 -19.39 3.29 -10.42
C ASN A 274 -18.69 3.56 -11.77
N ALA A 275 -18.29 2.50 -12.47
CA ALA A 275 -17.71 2.57 -13.81
C ALA A 275 -18.70 3.15 -14.85
N VAL A 276 -20.00 2.82 -14.74
CA VAL A 276 -21.08 3.44 -15.55
C VAL A 276 -21.13 4.97 -15.38
N HIS A 277 -20.84 5.52 -14.19
CA HIS A 277 -20.75 6.97 -14.02
C HIS A 277 -19.57 7.58 -14.80
N ALA A 278 -18.40 6.93 -14.81
CA ALA A 278 -17.26 7.33 -15.62
C ALA A 278 -17.57 7.25 -17.13
N LEU A 279 -18.15 6.15 -17.62
CA LEU A 279 -18.60 6.00 -19.02
C LEU A 279 -19.58 7.11 -19.45
N ARG A 280 -20.57 7.43 -18.59
CA ARG A 280 -21.53 8.51 -18.83
C ARG A 280 -20.90 9.91 -18.74
N HIS A 281 -19.76 10.06 -18.09
CA HIS A 281 -18.96 11.29 -18.14
C HIS A 281 -18.16 11.35 -19.44
N ARG A 282 -17.35 10.32 -19.75
CA ARG A 282 -16.58 10.20 -21.00
C ARG A 282 -17.45 10.42 -22.22
N LYS A 283 -18.61 9.76 -22.34
CA LYS A 283 -19.54 9.97 -23.48
C LYS A 283 -19.88 11.45 -23.71
N ARG A 284 -20.03 12.25 -22.66
CA ARG A 284 -20.36 13.69 -22.76
C ARG A 284 -19.13 14.56 -23.02
N ARG A 285 -18.00 14.25 -22.36
CA ARG A 285 -16.72 14.98 -22.47
C ARG A 285 -16.06 14.77 -23.84
N ASP A 286 -16.08 13.53 -24.31
CA ASP A 286 -15.36 13.05 -25.50
C ASP A 286 -16.25 13.02 -26.76
N GLY A 287 -17.48 13.53 -26.67
CA GLY A 287 -18.37 13.70 -27.82
C GLY A 287 -18.92 12.41 -28.45
N TRP A 288 -18.94 11.29 -27.72
CA TRP A 288 -19.31 9.96 -28.26
C TRP A 288 -20.81 9.83 -28.61
N THR A 289 -21.22 10.38 -29.75
CA THR A 289 -22.61 10.37 -30.24
C THR A 289 -23.13 8.97 -30.56
N SER A 290 -22.30 8.12 -31.17
CA SER A 290 -22.60 6.74 -31.59
C SER A 290 -22.63 5.69 -30.47
N VAL A 291 -22.24 6.05 -29.24
CA VAL A 291 -22.11 5.12 -28.10
C VAL A 291 -23.37 5.11 -27.24
N GLN A 292 -23.95 3.95 -26.97
CA GLN A 292 -25.03 3.74 -25.99
C GLN A 292 -24.45 3.10 -24.72
N VAL A 293 -24.51 3.78 -23.57
CA VAL A 293 -24.01 3.25 -22.29
C VAL A 293 -25.12 2.48 -21.58
N VAL A 294 -24.94 1.17 -21.44
CA VAL A 294 -25.91 0.22 -20.90
C VAL A 294 -25.48 -0.23 -19.49
N PRO A 295 -26.19 0.18 -18.43
CA PRO A 295 -25.95 -0.36 -17.08
C PRO A 295 -26.56 -1.77 -16.97
N GLY A 296 -25.75 -2.77 -16.63
CA GLY A 296 -26.23 -4.12 -16.31
C GLY A 296 -25.25 -5.24 -16.69
N ASP A 297 -25.55 -6.44 -16.21
CA ASP A 297 -24.81 -7.66 -16.53
C ASP A 297 -25.18 -8.16 -17.93
N MET A 298 -24.18 -8.39 -18.78
CA MET A 298 -24.36 -8.91 -20.15
C MET A 298 -25.12 -10.24 -20.21
N ARG A 299 -25.02 -11.08 -19.18
CA ARG A 299 -25.76 -12.35 -19.04
C ARG A 299 -27.26 -12.14 -18.78
N SER A 300 -27.67 -10.92 -18.39
CA SER A 300 -29.06 -10.54 -18.08
C SER A 300 -29.70 -9.54 -19.06
N TRP A 301 -28.90 -8.73 -19.77
CA TRP A 301 -29.38 -7.71 -20.70
C TRP A 301 -30.17 -8.29 -21.89
N THR A 302 -30.88 -7.45 -22.65
CA THR A 302 -31.49 -7.82 -23.93
C THR A 302 -31.10 -6.77 -24.96
N ALA A 303 -30.18 -7.15 -25.86
CA ALA A 303 -29.74 -6.26 -26.92
C ALA A 303 -30.86 -5.96 -27.93
N PRO A 304 -31.04 -4.69 -28.38
CA PRO A 304 -32.10 -4.32 -29.32
C PRO A 304 -31.78 -4.70 -30.79
N LYS A 305 -30.53 -5.05 -31.07
CA LYS A 305 -29.97 -5.39 -32.38
C LYS A 305 -28.91 -6.48 -32.19
N LYS A 306 -28.66 -7.31 -33.19
CA LYS A 306 -27.55 -8.28 -33.19
C LYS A 306 -26.21 -7.56 -33.45
N ALA A 307 -25.15 -8.00 -32.78
CA ALA A 307 -23.79 -7.49 -32.95
C ALA A 307 -23.09 -8.10 -34.18
N ASP A 308 -22.40 -7.28 -34.97
CA ASP A 308 -21.40 -7.74 -35.93
C ASP A 308 -20.11 -8.16 -35.19
N VAL A 309 -19.76 -7.44 -34.12
CA VAL A 309 -18.63 -7.76 -33.23
C VAL A 309 -18.96 -7.54 -31.76
N ILE A 310 -18.60 -8.51 -30.92
CA ILE A 310 -18.48 -8.38 -29.46
C ILE A 310 -17.01 -8.18 -29.12
N ILE A 311 -16.69 -7.18 -28.30
CA ILE A 311 -15.34 -6.86 -27.83
C ILE A 311 -15.35 -6.87 -26.31
N SER A 312 -14.43 -7.59 -25.68
CA SER A 312 -14.36 -7.74 -24.23
C SER A 312 -12.94 -7.96 -23.75
N GLU A 313 -12.62 -7.41 -22.59
CA GLU A 313 -11.41 -7.74 -21.83
C GLU A 313 -11.91 -8.11 -20.43
N LEU A 314 -11.88 -9.41 -20.16
CA LEU A 314 -12.41 -10.10 -18.99
C LEU A 314 -11.41 -11.21 -18.58
N LEU A 315 -10.13 -11.02 -18.92
CA LEU A 315 -9.12 -12.07 -18.82
C LEU A 315 -8.35 -11.90 -17.53
N GLY A 316 -8.27 -12.98 -16.75
CA GLY A 316 -7.34 -13.04 -15.64
C GLY A 316 -5.97 -13.58 -16.07
N SER A 317 -5.04 -13.68 -15.12
CA SER A 317 -3.68 -14.21 -15.35
C SER A 317 -3.61 -15.68 -15.79
N PHE A 318 -4.72 -16.42 -15.73
CA PHE A 318 -4.90 -17.76 -16.29
C PHE A 318 -5.89 -17.78 -17.47
N GLY A 319 -6.19 -16.62 -18.07
CA GLY A 319 -7.19 -16.45 -19.12
C GLY A 319 -8.61 -16.53 -18.58
N ASP A 320 -9.08 -17.72 -18.22
CA ASP A 320 -10.48 -17.99 -17.90
C ASP A 320 -10.88 -17.74 -16.41
N ASN A 321 -9.92 -17.40 -15.54
CA ASN A 321 -10.14 -17.29 -14.09
C ASN A 321 -10.98 -16.08 -13.64
N GLU A 322 -11.27 -15.13 -14.54
CA GLU A 322 -12.21 -14.02 -14.29
C GLU A 322 -13.59 -14.25 -14.93
N LEU A 323 -13.85 -15.51 -15.34
CA LEU A 323 -15.14 -16.03 -15.81
C LEU A 323 -15.60 -15.43 -17.15
N SER A 324 -14.64 -15.08 -17.99
CA SER A 324 -14.84 -14.73 -19.40
C SER A 324 -15.69 -15.77 -20.16
N PRO A 325 -15.50 -17.11 -20.00
CA PRO A 325 -16.35 -18.10 -20.67
C PRO A 325 -17.83 -17.96 -20.30
N GLU A 326 -18.16 -17.88 -19.01
CA GLU A 326 -19.54 -17.75 -18.51
C GLU A 326 -20.18 -16.40 -18.87
N CYS A 327 -19.38 -15.34 -18.98
CA CYS A 327 -19.83 -14.03 -19.44
C CYS A 327 -20.20 -14.04 -20.93
N LEU A 328 -19.30 -14.57 -21.76
CA LEU A 328 -19.43 -14.56 -23.21
C LEU A 328 -20.41 -15.60 -23.74
N ASP A 329 -20.48 -16.80 -23.14
CA ASP A 329 -21.56 -17.79 -23.43
C ASP A 329 -22.94 -17.16 -23.26
N GLY A 330 -23.13 -16.41 -22.17
CA GLY A 330 -24.34 -15.63 -21.96
C GLY A 330 -24.52 -14.62 -23.09
N ALA A 331 -23.54 -13.73 -23.29
CA ALA A 331 -23.62 -12.63 -24.25
C ALA A 331 -23.75 -13.06 -25.73
N GLN A 332 -23.32 -14.28 -26.10
CA GLN A 332 -23.36 -14.80 -27.47
C GLN A 332 -24.77 -14.77 -28.08
N ARG A 333 -25.83 -14.81 -27.26
CA ARG A 333 -27.22 -14.61 -27.73
C ARG A 333 -27.43 -13.29 -28.49
N PHE A 334 -26.59 -12.28 -28.25
CA PHE A 334 -26.59 -11.00 -28.96
C PHE A 334 -25.78 -11.00 -30.26
N LEU A 335 -24.89 -11.97 -30.51
CA LEU A 335 -24.04 -11.99 -31.69
C LEU A 335 -24.83 -12.38 -32.95
N ALA A 336 -24.56 -11.76 -34.10
CA ALA A 336 -25.09 -12.19 -35.38
C ALA A 336 -24.59 -13.60 -35.73
N ASP A 337 -25.32 -14.32 -36.60
CA ASP A 337 -24.99 -15.70 -36.97
C ASP A 337 -23.63 -15.81 -37.69
N ASP A 338 -23.16 -14.71 -38.31
CA ASP A 338 -21.84 -14.56 -38.90
C ASP A 338 -20.90 -13.63 -38.08
N GLY A 339 -21.29 -13.22 -36.87
CA GLY A 339 -20.55 -12.27 -36.04
C GLY A 339 -19.30 -12.84 -35.37
N VAL A 340 -18.46 -11.96 -34.84
CA VAL A 340 -17.15 -12.30 -34.24
C VAL A 340 -17.05 -11.84 -32.77
N CYS A 341 -16.31 -12.59 -31.95
CA CYS A 341 -15.84 -12.12 -30.65
C CYS A 341 -14.35 -11.74 -30.70
N ILE A 342 -14.00 -10.68 -29.98
CA ILE A 342 -12.63 -10.24 -29.69
C ILE A 342 -12.48 -10.22 -28.16
N PRO A 343 -11.76 -11.18 -27.54
CA PRO A 343 -10.93 -12.20 -28.17
C PRO A 343 -11.71 -13.32 -28.87
N THR A 344 -11.05 -13.92 -29.87
CA THR A 344 -11.52 -15.11 -30.59
C THR A 344 -11.22 -16.40 -29.82
N SER A 345 -10.07 -16.49 -29.16
CA SER A 345 -9.74 -17.60 -28.24
C SER A 345 -8.67 -17.24 -27.23
N TYR A 346 -8.58 -18.02 -26.16
CA TYR A 346 -7.50 -17.96 -25.18
C TYR A 346 -7.23 -19.32 -24.56
N THR A 347 -5.94 -19.54 -24.24
CA THR A 347 -5.42 -20.81 -23.75
C THR A 347 -4.60 -20.55 -22.48
N ALA A 348 -5.03 -21.17 -21.38
CA ALA A 348 -4.32 -21.22 -20.12
C ALA A 348 -3.17 -22.23 -20.21
N ALA A 349 -1.98 -21.88 -19.74
CA ALA A 349 -0.78 -22.71 -19.84
C ALA A 349 0.00 -22.79 -18.52
N LEU A 350 0.65 -23.93 -18.26
CA LEU A 350 1.27 -24.27 -16.98
C LEU A 350 2.71 -24.80 -17.11
N THR A 351 3.51 -24.59 -16.08
CA THR A 351 4.79 -25.30 -15.88
C THR A 351 5.07 -25.47 -14.37
N PRO A 352 5.69 -26.58 -13.92
CA PRO A 352 6.19 -26.71 -12.55
C PRO A 352 7.12 -25.56 -12.16
N VAL A 353 7.09 -25.13 -10.89
CA VAL A 353 7.99 -24.09 -10.39
C VAL A 353 8.56 -24.42 -9.01
N SER A 354 9.85 -24.10 -8.84
CA SER A 354 10.53 -24.03 -7.55
C SER A 354 10.50 -22.58 -7.08
N ALA A 355 9.73 -22.29 -6.03
CA ALA A 355 9.59 -20.97 -5.44
C ALA A 355 9.44 -21.11 -3.90
N PRO A 356 10.53 -21.39 -3.16
CA PRO A 356 10.47 -21.67 -1.71
C PRO A 356 9.96 -20.48 -0.90
N LEU A 357 10.26 -19.24 -1.32
CA LEU A 357 9.75 -18.02 -0.68
C LEU A 357 8.23 -17.94 -0.79
N LEU A 358 7.67 -18.08 -2.00
CA LEU A 358 6.23 -18.02 -2.24
C LEU A 358 5.48 -19.11 -1.51
N TRP A 359 6.02 -20.32 -1.48
CA TRP A 359 5.42 -21.43 -0.74
C TRP A 359 5.45 -21.21 0.78
N ALA A 360 6.56 -20.69 1.32
CA ALA A 360 6.64 -20.32 2.73
C ALA A 360 5.66 -19.21 3.11
N ASN A 361 5.47 -18.21 2.22
CA ASN A 361 4.52 -17.12 2.41
C ASN A 361 3.06 -17.64 2.36
N ALA A 362 2.72 -18.47 1.37
CA ALA A 362 1.40 -19.08 1.25
C ALA A 362 1.07 -19.98 2.45
N ARG A 363 2.04 -20.80 2.92
CA ARG A 363 1.90 -21.63 4.13
C ARG A 363 1.66 -20.81 5.41
N GLN A 364 2.17 -19.57 5.48
CA GLN A 364 2.01 -18.70 6.66
C GLN A 364 0.70 -17.91 6.65
N GLY A 365 0.19 -17.52 5.47
CA GLY A 365 -1.15 -16.97 5.26
C GLY A 365 -1.41 -15.58 5.87
N ALA A 366 -2.33 -14.81 5.29
CA ALA A 366 -2.71 -13.49 5.81
C ALA A 366 -3.58 -13.55 7.10
N ALA A 367 -4.09 -14.74 7.45
CA ALA A 367 -5.03 -14.95 8.56
C ALA A 367 -4.55 -15.98 9.60
N GLY A 368 -3.24 -16.30 9.63
CA GLY A 368 -2.63 -17.26 10.57
C GLY A 368 -2.25 -18.62 9.96
N GLY A 369 -2.50 -18.81 8.67
CA GLY A 369 -2.00 -19.93 7.87
C GLY A 369 -2.84 -21.21 7.96
N GLY A 370 -2.92 -21.93 6.85
CA GLY A 370 -3.59 -23.22 6.79
C GLY A 370 -3.48 -23.93 5.46
N VAL A 371 -4.11 -25.11 5.38
CA VAL A 371 -4.19 -25.91 4.15
C VAL A 371 -4.91 -25.12 3.04
N ALA A 372 -5.96 -24.38 3.37
CA ALA A 372 -6.75 -23.60 2.42
C ALA A 372 -5.96 -22.49 1.70
N ASP A 373 -4.93 -21.91 2.33
CA ASP A 373 -4.03 -20.96 1.66
C ASP A 373 -3.21 -21.67 0.56
N LEU A 374 -2.74 -22.91 0.82
CA LEU A 374 -2.05 -23.74 -0.17
C LEU A 374 -2.99 -24.35 -1.23
N GLU A 375 -4.30 -24.19 -1.07
CA GLU A 375 -5.35 -24.54 -2.05
C GLU A 375 -5.96 -23.32 -2.74
N THR A 376 -5.39 -22.15 -2.49
CA THR A 376 -5.70 -20.90 -3.19
C THR A 376 -4.65 -20.67 -4.28
N ALA A 377 -5.09 -20.19 -5.45
CA ALA A 377 -4.19 -19.77 -6.53
C ALA A 377 -4.01 -18.24 -6.46
N TYR A 378 -2.78 -17.77 -6.67
CA TYR A 378 -2.40 -16.36 -6.44
C TYR A 378 -1.86 -15.70 -7.72
N VAL A 379 -2.15 -14.41 -7.93
CA VAL A 379 -1.40 -13.58 -8.88
C VAL A 379 -0.10 -13.14 -8.21
N VAL A 380 1.04 -13.24 -8.90
CA VAL A 380 2.35 -12.89 -8.33
C VAL A 380 3.41 -12.61 -9.41
N HIS A 381 4.21 -11.57 -9.22
CA HIS A 381 5.41 -11.37 -10.03
C HIS A 381 6.53 -12.32 -9.57
N LEU A 382 6.65 -13.46 -10.26
CA LEU A 382 7.60 -14.55 -10.00
C LEU A 382 9.06 -14.12 -10.19
N GLN A 383 9.69 -13.58 -9.14
CA GLN A 383 11.07 -13.07 -9.19
C GLN A 383 12.06 -14.05 -8.53
N HIS A 384 11.74 -14.61 -7.35
CA HIS A 384 12.49 -15.71 -6.73
C HIS A 384 11.92 -17.08 -7.14
N ALA A 385 11.93 -17.33 -8.45
CA ALA A 385 11.37 -18.53 -9.07
C ALA A 385 12.37 -19.22 -10.00
N PHE A 386 12.26 -20.56 -10.09
CA PHE A 386 13.05 -21.38 -11.01
C PHE A 386 12.18 -22.47 -11.64
N TYR A 387 12.33 -22.64 -12.96
CA TYR A 387 11.57 -23.58 -13.77
C TYR A 387 12.41 -24.84 -14.02
N PRO A 388 12.13 -25.97 -13.35
CA PRO A 388 12.97 -27.17 -13.37
C PRO A 388 12.91 -27.94 -14.70
N CYS A 389 11.92 -27.64 -15.53
CA CYS A 389 11.83 -27.99 -16.93
C CYS A 389 11.69 -26.71 -17.77
N ARG A 390 12.06 -26.77 -19.05
CA ARG A 390 11.80 -25.69 -20.03
C ARG A 390 10.42 -25.75 -20.68
N ALA A 391 9.74 -26.88 -20.55
CA ALA A 391 8.43 -27.07 -21.16
C ALA A 391 7.35 -26.32 -20.35
N ILE A 392 6.60 -25.48 -21.05
CA ILE A 392 5.31 -24.95 -20.62
C ILE A 392 4.26 -25.66 -21.49
N LYS A 393 3.10 -25.98 -20.93
CA LYS A 393 2.07 -26.77 -21.61
C LYS A 393 0.70 -26.14 -21.48
N ASP A 394 -0.02 -26.10 -22.59
CA ASP A 394 -1.44 -25.75 -22.65
C ASP A 394 -2.27 -26.66 -21.75
N CYS A 395 -3.27 -26.08 -21.07
CA CYS A 395 -4.10 -26.73 -20.07
C CYS A 395 -5.58 -26.62 -20.46
N PHE A 396 -6.12 -25.41 -20.55
CA PHE A 396 -7.54 -25.16 -20.86
C PHE A 396 -7.65 -24.15 -22.01
N GLU A 397 -8.46 -24.46 -23.03
CA GLU A 397 -8.76 -23.58 -24.16
C GLU A 397 -10.26 -23.26 -24.26
N PHE A 398 -10.55 -22.03 -24.70
CA PHE A 398 -11.89 -21.51 -24.94
C PHE A 398 -11.91 -20.70 -26.24
N HIS A 399 -12.94 -20.90 -27.07
CA HIS A 399 -13.18 -20.15 -28.31
C HIS A 399 -14.50 -19.40 -28.24
N HIS A 400 -14.56 -18.23 -28.87
CA HIS A 400 -15.71 -17.33 -28.88
C HIS A 400 -15.97 -16.83 -30.32
N PRO A 401 -17.19 -16.96 -30.86
CA PRO A 401 -18.35 -17.66 -30.28
C PRO A 401 -18.14 -19.19 -30.16
N LYS A 402 -18.76 -19.79 -29.15
CA LYS A 402 -18.83 -21.23 -28.95
C LYS A 402 -19.78 -21.88 -29.96
N SER A 403 -19.35 -22.93 -30.63
CA SER A 403 -20.09 -23.55 -31.74
C SER A 403 -21.19 -24.54 -31.33
N ASP A 404 -21.10 -25.15 -30.15
CA ASP A 404 -21.87 -26.35 -29.80
C ASP A 404 -22.64 -26.29 -28.47
N GLY A 405 -22.50 -25.19 -27.71
CA GLY A 405 -23.11 -25.07 -26.38
C GLY A 405 -22.53 -26.00 -25.31
N SER A 406 -21.33 -26.54 -25.54
CA SER A 406 -20.59 -27.37 -24.58
C SER A 406 -20.35 -26.70 -23.22
N SER A 407 -20.17 -27.55 -22.19
CA SER A 407 -19.82 -27.12 -20.82
C SER A 407 -18.49 -26.35 -20.78
N ASN A 408 -18.33 -25.47 -19.79
CA ASN A 408 -17.05 -24.86 -19.44
C ASN A 408 -16.25 -25.64 -18.39
N ASP A 409 -16.74 -26.82 -17.96
CA ASP A 409 -15.86 -27.78 -17.27
C ASP A 409 -14.72 -28.20 -18.21
N ARG A 410 -13.53 -28.41 -17.64
CA ARG A 410 -12.33 -28.85 -18.36
C ARG A 410 -11.56 -29.86 -17.51
N SER A 411 -10.77 -30.71 -18.16
CA SER A 411 -9.83 -31.62 -17.50
C SER A 411 -8.56 -31.77 -18.36
N ALA A 412 -7.38 -31.69 -17.75
CA ALA A 412 -6.10 -31.81 -18.46
C ALA A 412 -5.07 -32.59 -17.63
N ASP A 413 -4.34 -33.49 -18.32
CA ASP A 413 -3.26 -34.31 -17.75
C ASP A 413 -1.92 -33.86 -18.34
N LEU A 414 -1.01 -33.34 -17.51
CA LEU A 414 0.20 -32.66 -17.94
C LEU A 414 1.47 -33.31 -17.35
N ASP A 415 2.21 -34.03 -18.20
CA ASP A 415 3.52 -34.62 -17.90
C ASP A 415 4.67 -33.62 -18.14
N PHE A 416 5.59 -33.45 -17.19
CA PHE A 416 6.81 -32.65 -17.37
C PHE A 416 8.05 -33.44 -16.95
N GLU A 417 9.07 -33.51 -17.81
CA GLU A 417 10.38 -34.12 -17.50
C GLU A 417 11.31 -33.09 -16.83
N ILE A 418 11.87 -33.45 -15.67
CA ILE A 418 12.71 -32.59 -14.85
C ILE A 418 14.17 -32.59 -15.34
N GLU A 419 14.68 -31.43 -15.74
CA GLU A 419 16.00 -31.30 -16.40
C GLU A 419 17.18 -31.32 -15.41
N VAL A 420 16.92 -30.94 -14.15
CA VAL A 420 17.90 -30.87 -13.03
C VAL A 420 17.23 -31.20 -11.69
N ASP A 421 17.95 -31.80 -10.74
CA ASP A 421 17.44 -32.06 -9.38
C ASP A 421 16.83 -30.80 -8.76
N SER A 422 15.59 -30.88 -8.29
CA SER A 422 14.77 -29.71 -7.94
C SER A 422 13.77 -30.02 -6.82
N LEU A 423 13.30 -28.99 -6.12
CA LEU A 423 12.15 -29.08 -5.21
C LEU A 423 10.99 -28.28 -5.83
N VAL A 424 9.98 -28.96 -6.36
CA VAL A 424 8.79 -28.31 -6.94
C VAL A 424 7.87 -27.89 -5.82
N HIS A 425 7.49 -26.61 -5.79
CA HIS A 425 6.67 -26.01 -4.73
C HIS A 425 5.24 -25.70 -5.19
N GLY A 426 4.99 -25.75 -6.50
CA GLY A 426 3.73 -25.41 -7.14
C GLY A 426 3.89 -25.39 -8.66
N PHE A 427 2.94 -24.77 -9.35
CA PHE A 427 2.99 -24.50 -10.79
C PHE A 427 2.85 -23.00 -11.05
N ALA A 428 3.58 -22.51 -12.04
CA ALA A 428 3.38 -21.18 -12.62
C ALA A 428 2.35 -21.29 -13.75
N GLY A 429 1.36 -20.40 -13.73
CA GLY A 429 0.30 -20.31 -14.74
C GLY A 429 0.38 -19.03 -15.55
N TYR A 430 0.06 -19.15 -16.83
CA TYR A 430 0.07 -18.07 -17.83
C TYR A 430 -1.16 -18.18 -18.73
N PHE A 431 -1.34 -17.21 -19.62
CA PHE A 431 -2.22 -17.35 -20.78
C PHE A 431 -1.58 -16.80 -22.06
N ASP A 432 -2.04 -17.31 -23.19
CA ASP A 432 -1.93 -16.69 -24.51
C ASP A 432 -3.33 -16.51 -25.08
N CYS A 433 -3.59 -15.38 -25.76
CA CYS A 433 -4.91 -14.99 -26.23
C CYS A 433 -4.85 -14.44 -27.66
N VAL A 434 -5.66 -15.01 -28.55
CA VAL A 434 -5.88 -14.53 -29.92
C VAL A 434 -7.03 -13.52 -29.91
N LEU A 435 -6.72 -12.26 -30.19
CA LEU A 435 -7.70 -11.18 -30.25
C LEU A 435 -8.55 -11.29 -31.53
N TYR A 436 -7.90 -11.21 -32.69
CA TYR A 436 -8.49 -11.43 -34.00
C TYR A 436 -7.40 -11.71 -35.05
N GLY A 437 -7.63 -12.66 -35.95
CA GLY A 437 -6.66 -13.01 -37.00
C GLY A 437 -5.29 -13.39 -36.44
N SER A 438 -4.26 -12.58 -36.71
CA SER A 438 -2.91 -12.76 -36.16
C SER A 438 -2.61 -11.94 -34.90
N GLU A 439 -3.49 -11.03 -34.49
CA GLU A 439 -3.27 -10.17 -33.33
C GLU A 439 -3.49 -10.93 -32.02
N ARG A 440 -2.51 -10.85 -31.11
CA ARG A 440 -2.47 -11.59 -29.85
C ARG A 440 -2.06 -10.68 -28.69
N ILE A 441 -2.48 -11.07 -27.48
CA ILE A 441 -1.90 -10.63 -26.21
C ILE A 441 -1.55 -11.87 -25.40
N SER A 442 -0.43 -11.84 -24.70
CA SER A 442 0.10 -13.03 -24.03
C SER A 442 1.07 -12.68 -22.90
N ILE A 443 0.96 -13.41 -21.80
CA ILE A 443 1.98 -13.47 -20.75
C ILE A 443 2.75 -14.81 -20.75
N HIS A 444 2.46 -15.71 -21.69
CA HIS A 444 3.22 -16.93 -21.89
C HIS A 444 4.67 -16.60 -22.32
N PRO A 445 5.71 -17.08 -21.61
CA PRO A 445 7.09 -16.63 -21.80
C PRO A 445 7.66 -16.70 -23.23
N GLU A 446 7.20 -17.63 -24.07
CA GLU A 446 7.68 -17.77 -25.46
C GLU A 446 6.98 -16.82 -26.45
N THR A 447 5.81 -16.29 -26.10
CA THR A 447 4.98 -15.39 -26.93
C THR A 447 4.70 -14.04 -26.26
N PHE A 448 5.44 -13.73 -25.19
CA PHE A 448 5.21 -12.60 -24.29
C PHE A 448 5.07 -11.25 -25.02
N SER A 449 4.01 -10.52 -24.72
CA SER A 449 3.73 -9.21 -25.31
C SER A 449 4.64 -8.13 -24.71
N VAL A 450 5.82 -7.94 -25.32
CA VAL A 450 6.86 -7.00 -24.86
C VAL A 450 6.28 -5.60 -24.57
N GLY A 451 6.45 -5.14 -23.33
CA GLY A 451 5.96 -3.84 -22.86
C GLY A 451 4.56 -3.86 -22.24
N MET A 452 3.84 -4.98 -22.28
CA MET A 452 2.59 -5.21 -21.57
C MET A 452 2.89 -5.56 -20.10
N PHE A 453 2.07 -5.08 -19.17
CA PHE A 453 2.23 -5.31 -17.72
C PHE A 453 0.91 -5.38 -16.94
N SER A 454 -0.24 -5.42 -17.64
CA SER A 454 -1.58 -5.59 -17.04
C SER A 454 -1.75 -6.86 -16.20
N TRP A 455 -0.93 -7.90 -16.40
CA TRP A 455 -1.03 -9.18 -15.70
C TRP A 455 0.35 -9.69 -15.27
N PHE A 456 0.47 -10.14 -14.02
CA PHE A 456 1.56 -11.03 -13.58
C PHE A 456 1.11 -12.50 -13.68
N PRO A 457 2.02 -13.48 -13.74
CA PRO A 457 1.68 -14.90 -13.73
C PRO A 457 0.87 -15.34 -12.51
N MET A 458 0.20 -16.49 -12.63
CA MET A 458 -0.39 -17.22 -11.51
C MET A 458 0.63 -18.12 -10.82
N PHE A 459 0.41 -18.38 -9.53
CA PHE A 459 1.06 -19.44 -8.75
C PHE A 459 0.00 -20.35 -8.11
N PHE A 460 0.06 -21.63 -8.41
CA PHE A 460 -0.77 -22.70 -7.84
C PHE A 460 0.10 -23.53 -6.87
N PRO A 461 -0.03 -23.39 -5.54
CA PRO A 461 0.82 -24.08 -4.59
C PRO A 461 0.55 -25.60 -4.56
N LEU A 462 1.54 -26.37 -4.08
CA LEU A 462 1.34 -27.73 -3.61
C LEU A 462 1.30 -27.74 -2.08
N ARG A 463 0.36 -28.49 -1.48
CA ARG A 463 0.30 -28.76 -0.03
C ARG A 463 1.67 -29.23 0.51
N HIS A 464 2.37 -30.05 -0.27
CA HIS A 464 3.69 -30.59 0.06
C HIS A 464 4.66 -30.50 -1.14
N PRO A 465 5.79 -29.76 -1.03
CA PRO A 465 6.79 -29.66 -2.09
C PRO A 465 7.41 -31.01 -2.47
N GLN A 466 7.56 -31.26 -3.77
CA GLN A 466 8.02 -32.54 -4.31
C GLN A 466 9.49 -32.49 -4.71
N TYR A 467 10.32 -33.31 -4.05
CA TYR A 467 11.74 -33.42 -4.39
C TYR A 467 11.94 -34.38 -5.56
N LEU A 468 12.39 -33.84 -6.69
CA LEU A 468 12.53 -34.55 -7.95
C LEU A 468 14.00 -34.60 -8.36
N ARG A 469 14.42 -35.75 -8.91
CA ARG A 469 15.74 -35.90 -9.55
C ARG A 469 15.65 -35.58 -11.03
N LYS A 470 16.77 -35.25 -11.65
CA LYS A 470 16.89 -35.19 -13.11
C LYS A 470 16.36 -36.48 -13.78
N GLY A 471 15.54 -36.32 -14.82
CA GLY A 471 14.87 -37.41 -15.53
C GLY A 471 13.62 -37.98 -14.83
N SER A 472 13.20 -37.41 -13.70
CA SER A 472 11.88 -37.72 -13.12
C SER A 472 10.79 -37.07 -13.96
N ILE A 473 9.62 -37.70 -14.05
CA ILE A 473 8.40 -37.09 -14.58
C ILE A 473 7.56 -36.61 -13.40
N ILE A 474 7.03 -35.39 -13.47
CA ILE A 474 5.89 -34.96 -12.67
C ILE A 474 4.65 -35.00 -13.56
N ARG A 475 3.63 -35.76 -13.15
CA ARG A 475 2.34 -35.86 -13.83
C ARG A 475 1.31 -35.15 -12.98
N SER A 476 0.79 -34.04 -13.48
CA SER A 476 -0.25 -33.25 -12.83
C SER A 476 -1.58 -33.38 -13.55
N HIS A 477 -2.65 -33.38 -12.76
CA HIS A 477 -4.04 -33.47 -13.20
C HIS A 477 -4.74 -32.18 -12.79
N TRP A 478 -5.49 -31.59 -13.72
CA TRP A 478 -6.12 -30.29 -13.57
C TRP A 478 -7.57 -30.38 -13.99
N TRP A 479 -8.46 -29.77 -13.22
CA TRP A 479 -9.87 -29.62 -13.56
C TRP A 479 -10.33 -28.19 -13.37
N ARG A 480 -11.14 -27.70 -14.32
CA ARG A 480 -11.99 -26.52 -14.14
C ARG A 480 -13.41 -27.03 -13.94
N ARG A 481 -14.07 -26.59 -12.87
CA ARG A 481 -15.37 -27.10 -12.41
C ARG A 481 -16.32 -25.94 -12.15
N HIS A 482 -17.62 -26.17 -12.33
CA HIS A 482 -18.66 -25.20 -11.96
C HIS A 482 -19.89 -25.84 -11.31
N ASP A 483 -20.66 -24.99 -10.63
CA ASP A 483 -22.05 -25.24 -10.25
C ASP A 483 -22.93 -24.04 -10.67
N ALA A 484 -24.15 -23.91 -10.13
CA ALA A 484 -25.05 -22.81 -10.46
C ALA A 484 -24.63 -21.42 -9.93
N HIS A 485 -23.56 -21.33 -9.14
CA HIS A 485 -23.17 -20.17 -8.35
C HIS A 485 -21.66 -19.88 -8.36
N LYS A 486 -20.81 -20.89 -8.54
CA LYS A 486 -19.34 -20.81 -8.48
C LYS A 486 -18.68 -21.49 -9.68
N VAL A 487 -17.45 -21.07 -9.95
CA VAL A 487 -16.45 -21.79 -10.75
C VAL A 487 -15.19 -21.92 -9.90
N TRP A 488 -14.49 -23.05 -9.99
CA TRP A 488 -13.21 -23.28 -9.28
C TRP A 488 -12.28 -24.19 -10.08
N TYR A 489 -11.03 -24.27 -9.63
CA TYR A 489 -10.04 -25.24 -10.11
C TYR A 489 -9.78 -26.30 -9.05
N GLU A 490 -9.59 -27.54 -9.49
CA GLU A 490 -9.11 -28.66 -8.67
C GLU A 490 -7.79 -29.14 -9.30
N TRP A 491 -6.78 -29.50 -8.51
CA TRP A 491 -5.51 -30.02 -9.06
C TRP A 491 -4.84 -31.07 -8.18
N ALA A 492 -4.11 -32.01 -8.80
CA ALA A 492 -3.45 -33.12 -8.12
C ALA A 492 -2.19 -33.57 -8.86
N LEU A 493 -1.36 -34.41 -8.22
CA LEU A 493 -0.30 -35.17 -8.87
C LEU A 493 -0.59 -36.68 -8.79
N SER A 494 -0.09 -37.44 -9.76
CA SER A 494 0.03 -38.91 -9.68
C SER A 494 1.49 -39.39 -9.69
N GLU A 495 2.38 -38.67 -10.37
CA GLU A 495 3.84 -38.88 -10.36
C GLU A 495 4.52 -37.64 -9.76
N PRO A 496 5.51 -37.76 -8.86
CA PRO A 496 6.27 -38.98 -8.51
C PRO A 496 5.56 -39.87 -7.48
N ALA A 497 4.47 -39.38 -6.90
CA ALA A 497 3.58 -40.07 -5.99
C ALA A 497 2.20 -39.39 -6.04
N PRO A 498 1.10 -40.12 -5.81
CA PRO A 498 -0.23 -39.51 -5.70
C PRO A 498 -0.31 -38.50 -4.57
N THR A 499 -0.81 -37.29 -4.86
CA THR A 499 -1.25 -36.34 -3.83
C THR A 499 -2.76 -36.49 -3.59
N GLU A 500 -3.22 -35.85 -2.52
CA GLU A 500 -4.64 -35.46 -2.41
C GLU A 500 -5.01 -34.53 -3.59
N VAL A 501 -6.28 -34.54 -4.01
CA VAL A 501 -6.80 -33.53 -4.93
C VAL A 501 -7.03 -32.25 -4.13
N GLN A 502 -6.43 -31.16 -4.59
CA GLN A 502 -6.52 -29.86 -3.93
C GLN A 502 -7.79 -29.11 -4.36
N CYS A 503 -8.38 -28.36 -3.43
CA CYS A 503 -9.55 -27.51 -3.60
C CYS A 503 -10.85 -28.25 -4.03
N THR A 504 -10.99 -29.54 -3.69
CA THR A 504 -12.20 -30.32 -3.99
C THR A 504 -13.44 -29.71 -3.34
N ALA A 505 -14.45 -29.34 -4.14
CA ALA A 505 -15.72 -28.78 -3.69
C ALA A 505 -15.57 -27.64 -2.64
N PRO A 506 -15.22 -26.40 -3.05
CA PRO A 506 -14.82 -25.32 -2.15
C PRO A 506 -15.90 -25.02 -1.09
N HIS A 507 -15.58 -25.41 0.16
CA HIS A 507 -16.51 -25.62 1.27
C HIS A 507 -17.63 -24.57 1.39
N ASP A 508 -18.82 -25.04 1.80
CA ASP A 508 -19.94 -24.18 2.18
C ASP A 508 -19.50 -23.11 3.19
N MET A 509 -19.70 -21.84 2.83
CA MET A 509 -19.24 -20.69 3.64
C MET A 509 -20.03 -20.47 4.95
N LEU A 510 -20.79 -21.47 5.39
CA LEU A 510 -21.21 -21.60 6.77
C LEU A 510 -20.01 -21.66 7.73
N HIS A 511 -18.86 -22.22 7.30
CA HIS A 511 -17.70 -22.33 8.18
C HIS A 511 -17.01 -20.99 8.48
N PHE A 512 -16.82 -20.10 7.50
CA PHE A 512 -16.24 -18.78 7.78
C PHE A 512 -17.10 -17.89 8.71
N ALA A 513 -18.43 -18.05 8.66
CA ALA A 513 -19.33 -17.46 9.65
C ALA A 513 -19.18 -18.11 11.03
N CYS A 514 -19.09 -19.45 11.08
CA CYS A 514 -18.87 -20.20 12.32
C CYS A 514 -17.49 -19.93 12.94
N ASP A 515 -16.45 -19.65 12.16
CA ASP A 515 -15.10 -19.42 12.67
C ASP A 515 -14.86 -17.98 13.13
N ARG A 516 -15.55 -16.96 12.57
CA ARG A 516 -15.68 -15.65 13.24
C ARG A 516 -16.48 -15.75 14.55
N LEU A 517 -17.55 -16.55 14.57
CA LEU A 517 -18.28 -16.84 15.82
C LEU A 517 -17.38 -17.57 16.83
N ARG A 518 -16.59 -18.58 16.42
CA ARG A 518 -15.64 -19.28 17.29
C ARG A 518 -14.52 -18.37 17.77
N GLN A 519 -14.00 -17.44 16.98
CA GLN A 519 -13.05 -16.42 17.47
C GLN A 519 -13.71 -15.49 18.49
N THR A 520 -15.00 -15.15 18.31
CA THR A 520 -15.79 -14.39 19.29
C THR A 520 -16.01 -15.19 20.59
N PHE A 521 -16.17 -16.52 20.51
CA PHE A 521 -16.28 -17.41 21.68
C PHE A 521 -14.92 -17.81 22.31
N ALA A 522 -13.83 -17.82 21.55
CA ALA A 522 -12.48 -18.13 22.05
C ALA A 522 -11.96 -17.06 23.02
N LEU A 523 -12.43 -15.81 22.88
CA LEU A 523 -12.20 -14.73 23.84
C LEU A 523 -13.01 -14.87 25.15
N VAL A 524 -13.81 -15.93 25.33
CA VAL A 524 -14.65 -16.16 26.52
C VAL A 524 -14.16 -17.33 27.39
N ASP A 525 -13.30 -18.24 26.88
CA ASP A 525 -12.96 -19.49 27.59
C ASP A 525 -11.46 -19.78 27.75
N ILE A 526 -10.86 -19.11 28.74
CA ILE A 526 -9.96 -19.77 29.72
C ILE A 526 -10.35 -19.37 31.16
N GLY A 527 -10.90 -18.16 31.36
CA GLY A 527 -11.30 -17.67 32.70
C GLY A 527 -12.62 -18.25 33.25
N SER A 528 -13.59 -18.53 32.38
CA SER A 528 -15.00 -18.77 32.77
C SER A 528 -15.25 -20.11 33.46
N ALA A 529 -14.56 -21.17 33.03
CA ALA A 529 -14.75 -22.53 33.54
C ALA A 529 -14.38 -22.72 35.04
N ARG A 530 -13.61 -21.79 35.62
CA ARG A 530 -13.24 -21.81 37.06
C ARG A 530 -14.33 -21.15 37.91
N VAL A 531 -14.80 -19.97 37.51
CA VAL A 531 -15.84 -19.20 38.23
C VAL A 531 -17.16 -19.98 38.31
N LEU A 532 -17.59 -20.61 37.21
CA LEU A 532 -18.82 -21.41 37.20
C LEU A 532 -18.74 -22.66 38.11
N ARG A 533 -17.54 -23.18 38.38
CA ARG A 533 -17.34 -24.31 39.29
C ARG A 533 -17.47 -23.89 40.75
N ASP A 534 -16.98 -22.69 41.10
CA ASP A 534 -17.08 -22.15 42.46
C ASP A 534 -18.50 -21.65 42.79
N MET A 535 -19.23 -21.08 41.81
CA MET A 535 -20.64 -20.71 41.99
C MET A 535 -21.57 -21.92 42.20
N ALA A 536 -21.23 -23.09 41.64
CA ALA A 536 -22.00 -24.32 41.89
C ALA A 536 -21.87 -24.84 43.34
N GLY A 537 -20.79 -24.48 44.05
CA GLY A 537 -20.52 -24.91 45.43
C GLY A 537 -21.33 -24.17 46.51
N THR A 538 -22.03 -23.08 46.17
CA THR A 538 -22.61 -22.14 47.16
C THR A 538 -24.14 -22.08 47.17
N TRP A 539 -24.84 -23.02 46.51
CA TRP A 539 -26.31 -23.03 46.39
C TRP A 539 -27.05 -24.13 47.19
N GLN A 540 -26.68 -24.32 48.46
CA GLN A 540 -27.56 -24.94 49.47
C GLN A 540 -28.26 -23.87 50.32
N GLY A 541 -29.17 -23.09 49.72
CA GLY A 541 -29.85 -22.00 50.44
C GLY A 541 -31.02 -21.33 49.72
N GLN A 542 -32.24 -21.75 50.06
CA GLN A 542 -33.49 -20.96 50.05
C GLN A 542 -33.74 -19.93 48.93
N SER A 543 -34.48 -20.33 47.89
CA SER A 543 -35.56 -19.47 47.34
C SER A 543 -36.67 -20.34 46.70
N SER A 544 -37.90 -19.83 46.66
CA SER A 544 -39.04 -20.47 45.98
C SER A 544 -39.02 -20.25 44.46
N THR A 545 -38.42 -19.14 44.01
CA THR A 545 -38.35 -18.67 42.62
C THR A 545 -37.69 -19.68 41.68
N ALA A 546 -36.57 -20.27 42.08
CA ALA A 546 -35.83 -21.24 41.26
C ALA A 546 -36.66 -22.50 40.92
N ARG A 547 -37.53 -22.93 41.83
CA ARG A 547 -38.39 -24.11 41.63
C ARG A 547 -39.50 -23.88 40.60
N HIS A 548 -39.97 -22.63 40.46
CA HIS A 548 -41.00 -22.28 39.49
C HIS A 548 -40.41 -22.16 38.07
N LEU A 549 -39.22 -21.54 37.93
CA LEU A 549 -38.52 -21.40 36.65
C LEU A 549 -38.20 -22.76 36.00
N ALA A 550 -37.80 -23.75 36.81
CA ALA A 550 -37.51 -25.10 36.34
C ALA A 550 -38.74 -25.84 35.77
N GLN A 551 -39.94 -25.59 36.31
CA GLN A 551 -41.18 -26.20 35.80
C GLN A 551 -41.61 -25.59 34.46
N THR A 552 -41.49 -24.27 34.29
CA THR A 552 -41.87 -23.56 33.06
C THR A 552 -41.00 -23.95 31.86
N LEU A 553 -39.75 -24.35 32.09
CA LEU A 553 -38.78 -24.68 31.02
C LEU A 553 -38.75 -26.16 30.62
N GLY A 554 -39.58 -27.02 31.24
CA GLY A 554 -39.83 -28.39 30.76
C GLY A 554 -38.64 -29.37 30.83
N ALA A 555 -37.60 -29.07 31.61
CA ALA A 555 -36.42 -29.93 31.72
C ALA A 555 -36.71 -31.21 32.53
N ARG A 556 -36.41 -32.38 31.95
CA ARG A 556 -36.18 -33.62 32.70
C ARG A 556 -34.68 -33.89 32.74
N ALA A 557 -34.21 -34.39 33.88
CA ALA A 557 -32.83 -34.85 34.04
C ALA A 557 -32.79 -36.38 33.95
N ASP A 558 -32.21 -36.91 32.88
CA ASP A 558 -31.78 -38.31 32.82
C ASP A 558 -30.31 -38.41 33.27
N GLY A 559 -29.95 -39.55 33.86
CA GLY A 559 -28.80 -39.71 34.78
C GLY A 559 -27.37 -39.62 34.22
N ALA A 560 -27.15 -38.92 33.09
CA ALA A 560 -25.85 -38.74 32.45
C ALA A 560 -25.35 -37.28 32.42
N GLY A 561 -26.12 -36.31 32.95
CA GLY A 561 -25.64 -34.95 33.21
C GLY A 561 -25.55 -34.00 31.99
N LEU A 562 -26.14 -34.35 30.85
CA LEU A 562 -26.19 -33.49 29.66
C LEU A 562 -27.59 -32.88 29.48
N VAL A 563 -27.70 -31.55 29.40
CA VAL A 563 -28.98 -30.85 29.15
C VAL A 563 -29.11 -30.51 27.68
N VAL A 564 -30.03 -31.15 26.97
CA VAL A 564 -30.31 -30.90 25.55
C VAL A 564 -31.50 -29.94 25.41
N MET A 565 -31.26 -28.72 24.92
CA MET A 565 -32.32 -27.80 24.48
C MET A 565 -32.59 -27.92 22.98
N LYS A 566 -33.85 -27.72 22.56
CA LYS A 566 -34.24 -27.76 21.14
C LYS A 566 -33.97 -26.42 20.44
N PRO A 567 -33.54 -26.41 19.16
CA PRO A 567 -33.08 -25.18 18.49
C PRO A 567 -34.08 -24.01 18.51
N ASN A 568 -35.37 -24.31 18.35
CA ASN A 568 -36.41 -23.30 18.13
C ASN A 568 -36.72 -22.42 19.35
N VAL A 569 -36.13 -22.67 20.53
CA VAL A 569 -36.32 -21.86 21.74
C VAL A 569 -35.42 -20.62 21.75
N VAL A 570 -34.23 -20.70 21.15
CA VAL A 570 -33.23 -19.60 21.15
C VAL A 570 -33.74 -18.38 20.36
N PHE A 571 -34.46 -18.62 19.26
CA PHE A 571 -34.99 -17.58 18.38
C PHE A 571 -36.06 -16.69 19.04
N LEU A 572 -36.79 -17.22 20.03
CA LEU A 572 -37.88 -16.52 20.72
C LEU A 572 -37.38 -15.57 21.81
N LEU A 573 -36.20 -15.82 22.39
CA LEU A 573 -35.61 -14.97 23.44
C LEU A 573 -34.94 -13.72 22.86
N LEU A 574 -34.29 -13.84 21.70
CA LEU A 574 -33.61 -12.71 21.04
C LEU A 574 -34.58 -11.70 20.40
N SER A 575 -35.77 -12.14 20.00
CA SER A 575 -36.78 -11.28 19.38
C SER A 575 -37.53 -10.38 20.37
N VAL A 576 -37.49 -10.68 21.68
CA VAL A 576 -38.15 -9.88 22.73
C VAL A 576 -37.29 -8.68 23.17
N ILE A 577 -35.96 -8.83 23.20
CA ILE A 577 -35.04 -7.79 23.71
C ILE A 577 -34.92 -6.59 22.76
N VAL A 578 -35.06 -6.81 21.44
CA VAL A 578 -34.98 -5.75 20.42
C VAL A 578 -36.25 -4.88 20.35
N PHE A 579 -37.37 -5.33 20.94
CA PHE A 579 -38.70 -4.72 20.72
C PHE A 579 -39.25 -3.88 21.89
N HIS A 580 -38.39 -3.41 22.81
CA HIS A 580 -38.78 -2.52 23.91
C HIS A 580 -37.85 -1.29 24.05
N SER A 581 -37.94 -0.38 23.08
CA SER A 581 -37.47 1.01 23.22
C SER A 581 -38.26 1.97 22.34
N ASN A 582 -39.26 2.62 22.95
CA ASN A 582 -40.01 3.81 22.53
C ASN A 582 -40.85 3.78 21.22
N SER A 583 -42.17 3.87 21.38
CA SER A 583 -43.13 4.24 20.32
C SER A 583 -44.42 4.86 20.90
N THR A 584 -44.36 6.15 21.26
CA THR A 584 -45.49 7.00 21.68
C THR A 584 -45.10 8.48 21.48
N LEU A 585 -45.94 9.42 21.02
CA LEU A 585 -47.29 9.32 20.43
C LEU A 585 -47.57 10.58 19.55
N LEU A 586 -48.63 10.54 18.74
CA LEU A 586 -48.98 11.48 17.65
C LEU A 586 -49.40 12.90 18.09
N ARG A 587 -49.11 13.92 17.25
CA ARG A 587 -50.11 14.87 16.67
C ARG A 587 -49.53 15.85 15.63
N GLN A 588 -50.34 16.23 14.63
CA GLN A 588 -50.12 17.37 13.71
C GLN A 588 -50.80 18.66 14.23
N PRO A 589 -50.47 19.84 13.65
CA PRO A 589 -51.43 20.45 12.72
C PRO A 589 -50.78 21.05 11.43
N LYS A 590 -51.60 21.71 10.58
CA LYS A 590 -51.28 22.16 9.21
C LYS A 590 -50.98 23.66 9.08
N GLY A 591 -50.14 24.03 8.11
CA GLY A 591 -50.02 25.38 7.52
C GLY A 591 -48.72 25.48 6.67
N ARG A 592 -48.58 25.96 5.42
CA ARG A 592 -49.37 26.60 4.34
C ARG A 592 -48.61 27.87 3.88
N ASN A 593 -48.11 27.87 2.63
CA ASN A 593 -47.49 28.98 1.88
C ASN A 593 -46.09 29.45 2.38
N SER A 594 -45.21 30.08 1.57
CA SER A 594 -45.27 30.48 0.13
C SER A 594 -43.87 30.57 -0.54
N SER A 595 -43.88 30.65 -1.87
CA SER A 595 -42.75 30.87 -2.80
C SER A 595 -42.01 32.21 -2.71
N ALA A 596 -40.76 32.25 -3.20
CA ALA A 596 -40.24 33.36 -4.03
C ALA A 596 -39.04 32.90 -4.91
N HIS A 597 -38.85 33.53 -6.07
CA HIS A 597 -37.66 33.39 -6.93
C HIS A 597 -36.63 34.48 -6.64
N ALA A 598 -35.36 34.24 -6.99
CA ALA A 598 -34.48 35.27 -7.56
C ALA A 598 -33.42 34.65 -8.48
N GLN A 599 -33.44 34.98 -9.78
CA GLN A 599 -32.27 34.90 -10.64
C GLN A 599 -31.68 36.30 -10.78
N VAL A 600 -30.36 36.44 -10.73
CA VAL A 600 -29.64 37.55 -11.37
C VAL A 600 -28.37 36.98 -12.01
N ALA A 601 -28.08 37.43 -13.23
CA ALA A 601 -26.84 37.12 -13.96
C ALA A 601 -26.32 38.41 -14.63
N LEU A 602 -25.01 38.52 -14.82
CA LEU A 602 -24.22 39.43 -15.69
C LEU A 602 -22.74 39.11 -15.36
N GLN A 603 -21.85 38.62 -16.23
CA GLN A 603 -21.35 39.07 -17.56
C GLN A 603 -20.37 40.26 -17.55
N GLY A 604 -19.18 40.03 -18.13
CA GLY A 604 -18.04 40.94 -18.31
C GLY A 604 -16.72 40.14 -18.16
N ARG A 605 -15.90 39.77 -19.16
CA ARG A 605 -15.34 40.42 -20.37
C ARG A 605 -14.41 41.62 -20.06
N TYR A 606 -13.21 41.76 -20.66
CA TYR A 606 -12.30 40.86 -21.42
C TYR A 606 -10.99 41.65 -21.71
N ASN A 607 -9.80 41.00 -21.82
CA ASN A 607 -8.49 41.60 -22.23
C ASN A 607 -7.93 42.74 -21.33
N SER A 608 -6.66 43.19 -21.36
CA SER A 608 -5.31 42.66 -21.74
C SER A 608 -4.25 43.64 -21.12
N THR A 609 -2.91 43.65 -21.31
CA THR A 609 -1.94 43.04 -22.25
C THR A 609 -0.54 42.92 -21.57
N LEU A 610 0.57 42.75 -22.32
CA LEU A 610 1.96 42.69 -21.84
C LEU A 610 2.66 44.06 -21.73
N SER A 611 3.65 44.17 -20.82
CA SER A 611 5.04 44.63 -21.13
C SER A 611 5.95 44.56 -19.89
N ASP A 612 7.17 44.04 -20.04
CA ASP A 612 8.24 44.12 -19.03
C ASP A 612 8.91 45.50 -18.99
N ASP A 613 9.43 45.91 -17.82
CA ASP A 613 10.76 46.55 -17.67
C ASP A 613 11.11 46.81 -16.19
N VAL A 614 12.41 46.74 -15.83
CA VAL A 614 12.92 46.96 -14.46
C VAL A 614 14.16 47.87 -14.48
N PRO A 615 14.14 48.98 -13.74
CA PRO A 615 15.34 49.58 -13.15
C PRO A 615 15.27 49.66 -11.61
N GLU A 616 16.43 49.61 -10.95
CA GLU A 616 16.52 49.44 -9.50
C GLU A 616 16.33 50.72 -8.64
N ALA A 617 15.84 50.48 -7.43
CA ALA A 617 16.18 51.14 -6.17
C ALA A 617 16.33 52.69 -6.11
N ARG A 618 15.31 53.34 -5.52
CA ARG A 618 15.54 54.42 -4.54
C ARG A 618 14.66 54.24 -3.31
N THR A 619 15.26 54.39 -2.13
CA THR A 619 14.61 54.26 -0.83
C THR A 619 13.75 55.48 -0.49
N THR A 620 12.43 55.32 -0.44
CA THR A 620 11.51 56.22 0.28
C THR A 620 10.49 55.38 1.04
N SER A 621 10.22 55.75 2.30
CA SER A 621 9.37 54.98 3.19
C SER A 621 7.88 55.08 2.78
N PRO A 622 7.16 53.96 2.59
CA PRO A 622 5.70 53.99 2.43
C PRO A 622 5.03 54.44 3.73
N LEU A 623 4.03 55.32 3.65
CA LEU A 623 3.23 55.73 4.80
C LEU A 623 2.25 54.62 5.24
N ASN A 624 1.94 54.60 6.53
CA ASN A 624 0.87 53.79 7.12
C ASN A 624 -0.47 53.98 6.38
N LEU A 625 -1.02 52.90 5.84
CA LEU A 625 -2.42 52.82 5.45
C LEU A 625 -3.00 51.46 5.90
N ALA A 626 -4.09 51.53 6.67
CA ALA A 626 -5.01 50.44 7.01
C ALA A 626 -4.57 49.33 8.02
N GLU A 627 -3.83 49.66 9.09
CA GLU A 627 -3.84 48.81 10.31
C GLU A 627 -4.93 49.28 11.29
N SER A 628 -6.08 48.60 11.30
CA SER A 628 -7.22 48.91 12.20
C SER A 628 -8.01 47.69 12.71
N SER A 629 -7.58 46.47 12.36
CA SER A 629 -8.14 45.21 12.89
C SER A 629 -7.10 44.47 13.74
N ALA A 630 -7.56 43.70 14.73
CA ALA A 630 -6.70 42.85 15.54
C ALA A 630 -6.43 41.53 14.78
N PRO A 631 -5.26 40.89 14.98
CA PRO A 631 -4.93 39.65 14.28
C PRO A 631 -5.90 38.52 14.60
N THR A 632 -6.32 37.84 13.54
CA THR A 632 -7.30 36.74 13.55
C THR A 632 -6.61 35.42 13.19
N ILE A 633 -7.01 34.33 13.84
CA ILE A 633 -6.55 32.98 13.47
C ILE A 633 -7.65 32.26 12.66
N THR A 634 -7.34 31.80 11.45
CA THR A 634 -8.23 30.90 10.71
C THR A 634 -7.76 29.46 10.89
N PHE A 635 -8.57 28.63 11.52
CA PHE A 635 -8.35 27.19 11.62
C PHE A 635 -8.89 26.50 10.36
N LEU A 636 -8.04 25.72 9.71
CA LEU A 636 -8.28 25.06 8.43
C LEU A 636 -8.28 23.55 8.64
N PHE A 637 -9.47 22.98 8.83
CA PHE A 637 -9.62 21.55 9.07
C PHE A 637 -9.69 20.77 7.76
N MET A 638 -8.90 19.69 7.69
CA MET A 638 -9.07 18.62 6.71
C MET A 638 -9.62 17.38 7.40
N ALA A 639 -10.74 16.87 6.90
CA ALA A 639 -11.45 15.73 7.48
C ALA A 639 -11.90 14.73 6.39
N TYR A 640 -12.12 13.48 6.77
CA TYR A 640 -12.76 12.51 5.88
C TYR A 640 -14.29 12.69 5.87
N ASP A 641 -14.95 12.38 6.99
CA ASP A 641 -16.40 12.24 7.10
C ASP A 641 -17.07 13.21 8.10
N GLY A 642 -16.30 13.78 9.02
CA GLY A 642 -16.77 14.58 10.16
C GLY A 642 -15.63 14.90 11.14
N LEU A 643 -15.94 15.54 12.27
CA LEU A 643 -14.94 15.83 13.31
C LEU A 643 -15.19 14.98 14.57
N PRO A 644 -14.28 14.07 14.96
CA PRO A 644 -14.51 13.12 16.04
C PRO A 644 -14.66 13.74 17.44
N HIS A 645 -14.13 14.95 17.66
CA HIS A 645 -14.00 15.58 18.97
C HIS A 645 -14.55 17.03 19.00
N MET A 646 -15.68 17.29 18.34
CA MET A 646 -16.24 18.65 18.22
C MET A 646 -16.40 19.38 19.56
N GLU A 647 -16.84 18.71 20.63
CA GLU A 647 -17.03 19.36 21.94
C GLU A 647 -15.72 19.92 22.53
N ILE A 648 -14.58 19.25 22.32
CA ILE A 648 -13.26 19.73 22.78
C ILE A 648 -12.89 21.03 22.04
N TRP A 649 -13.14 21.07 20.74
CA TRP A 649 -12.93 22.27 19.93
C TRP A 649 -13.91 23.39 20.28
N GLU A 650 -15.19 23.09 20.52
CA GLU A 650 -16.16 24.10 21.00
C GLU A 650 -15.76 24.68 22.36
N LYS A 651 -15.33 23.82 23.30
CA LYS A 651 -14.79 24.22 24.62
C LYS A 651 -13.59 25.15 24.48
N PHE A 652 -12.61 24.78 23.66
CA PHE A 652 -11.47 25.63 23.29
C PHE A 652 -11.92 26.99 22.73
N PHE A 653 -12.82 26.98 21.74
CA PHE A 653 -13.27 28.19 21.04
C PHE A 653 -14.09 29.17 21.91
N ARG A 654 -14.62 28.76 23.08
CA ARG A 654 -15.21 29.68 24.08
C ARG A 654 -14.24 30.78 24.53
N GLY A 655 -12.92 30.54 24.46
CA GLY A 655 -11.89 31.53 24.81
C GLY A 655 -11.70 32.65 23.79
N GLY A 656 -12.44 32.67 22.68
CA GLY A 656 -12.39 33.70 21.65
C GLY A 656 -13.76 34.09 21.10
N LYS A 657 -13.80 35.12 20.27
CA LYS A 657 -15.00 35.57 19.55
C LYS A 657 -14.95 35.13 18.08
N PRO A 658 -15.88 34.28 17.61
CA PRO A 658 -15.99 33.93 16.19
C PRO A 658 -16.08 35.17 15.30
N GLY A 659 -15.39 35.17 14.17
CA GLY A 659 -15.34 36.28 13.23
C GLY A 659 -14.51 37.51 13.68
N LYS A 660 -13.90 37.48 14.88
CA LYS A 660 -13.03 38.56 15.38
C LYS A 660 -11.70 38.08 15.97
N ASP A 661 -11.70 37.06 16.83
CA ASP A 661 -10.48 36.42 17.33
C ASP A 661 -10.07 35.25 16.42
N PHE A 662 -11.06 34.54 15.87
CA PHE A 662 -10.83 33.39 14.99
C PHE A 662 -11.93 33.17 13.95
N ARG A 663 -11.61 32.35 12.94
CA ARG A 663 -12.53 31.71 12.00
C ARG A 663 -12.24 30.21 11.94
N VAL A 664 -13.23 29.40 11.56
CA VAL A 664 -13.05 27.97 11.34
C VAL A 664 -13.64 27.57 10.00
N LEU A 665 -12.82 26.98 9.13
CA LEU A 665 -13.21 26.41 7.86
C LEU A 665 -12.92 24.90 7.87
N ILE A 666 -13.77 24.10 7.25
CA ILE A 666 -13.56 22.66 7.06
C ILE A 666 -13.68 22.30 5.58
N HIS A 667 -12.71 21.58 5.04
CA HIS A 667 -12.89 20.76 3.84
C HIS A 667 -13.06 19.29 4.26
N CYS A 668 -14.02 18.60 3.64
CA CYS A 668 -14.23 17.17 3.87
C CYS A 668 -14.23 16.37 2.58
N LYS A 669 -13.60 15.18 2.57
CA LYS A 669 -13.72 14.22 1.46
C LYS A 669 -15.17 13.78 1.24
N SER A 670 -15.97 13.63 2.31
CA SER A 670 -17.41 13.37 2.24
C SER A 670 -18.25 14.59 2.66
N ALA A 671 -18.48 15.48 1.69
CA ALA A 671 -19.23 16.73 1.86
C ALA A 671 -20.64 16.56 2.44
N SER A 672 -21.28 15.40 2.24
CA SER A 672 -22.64 15.08 2.69
C SER A 672 -22.68 14.57 4.14
N LYS A 673 -21.69 13.78 4.57
CA LYS A 673 -21.54 13.31 5.95
C LYS A 673 -21.13 14.45 6.88
N CYS A 674 -20.19 15.31 6.47
CA CYS A 674 -19.90 16.53 7.23
C CYS A 674 -21.11 17.46 7.33
N ARG A 675 -21.93 17.57 6.28
CA ARG A 675 -23.25 18.26 6.34
C ARG A 675 -24.32 17.54 7.18
N HIS A 676 -24.00 16.40 7.79
CA HIS A 676 -24.82 15.76 8.81
C HIS A 676 -24.23 15.99 10.21
N ASP A 677 -22.93 15.73 10.37
CA ASP A 677 -22.16 15.87 11.61
C ASP A 677 -22.19 17.33 12.14
N LEU A 678 -21.94 18.31 11.27
CA LEU A 678 -21.78 19.73 11.62
C LEU A 678 -23.11 20.48 11.86
N ARG A 679 -24.28 19.84 11.72
CA ARG A 679 -25.59 20.54 11.67
C ARG A 679 -25.91 21.40 12.89
N ASN A 680 -25.39 21.02 14.05
CA ASN A 680 -25.64 21.69 15.32
C ASN A 680 -24.46 22.56 15.79
N HIS A 681 -23.39 22.65 14.99
CA HIS A 681 -22.10 23.23 15.37
C HIS A 681 -21.73 24.43 14.47
N PRO A 682 -22.47 25.56 14.55
CA PRO A 682 -22.46 26.64 13.55
C PRO A 682 -21.16 27.47 13.50
N ILE A 683 -20.18 27.21 14.37
CA ILE A 683 -18.86 27.83 14.28
C ILE A 683 -17.99 27.25 13.16
N PHE A 684 -18.29 26.01 12.73
CA PHE A 684 -17.53 25.28 11.71
C PHE A 684 -18.14 25.47 10.32
N ASN A 685 -17.45 26.20 9.44
CA ASN A 685 -17.95 26.49 8.09
C ASN A 685 -17.42 25.44 7.11
N LEU A 686 -18.28 24.50 6.70
CA LEU A 686 -17.95 23.55 5.63
C LEU A 686 -17.86 24.31 4.30
N ILE A 687 -16.70 24.24 3.64
CA ILE A 687 -16.47 24.82 2.32
C ILE A 687 -16.82 23.82 1.21
N GLU A 688 -16.69 24.25 -0.05
CA GLU A 688 -16.87 23.38 -1.21
C GLU A 688 -15.78 22.28 -1.26
N THR A 689 -16.21 21.02 -1.32
CA THR A 689 -15.30 19.87 -1.46
C THR A 689 -14.73 19.80 -2.87
N VAL A 690 -13.46 20.16 -3.00
CA VAL A 690 -12.58 19.72 -4.11
C VAL A 690 -12.29 18.23 -3.93
N GLU A 691 -12.23 17.48 -5.04
CA GLU A 691 -11.84 16.07 -5.05
C GLU A 691 -10.35 15.91 -4.71
N THR A 692 -10.01 14.95 -3.85
CA THR A 692 -8.63 14.75 -3.37
C THR A 692 -8.21 13.27 -3.32
N GLU A 693 -7.05 13.02 -3.90
CA GLU A 693 -6.27 11.80 -3.74
C GLU A 693 -5.38 11.91 -2.50
N TYR A 694 -5.13 10.79 -1.82
CA TYR A 694 -4.15 10.75 -0.73
C TYR A 694 -2.75 10.88 -1.32
N CYS A 695 -1.87 11.67 -0.69
CA CYS A 695 -0.46 11.84 -1.05
C CYS A 695 -0.13 12.54 -2.38
N PHE A 696 -1.11 12.75 -3.28
CA PHE A 696 -0.91 13.37 -4.60
C PHE A 696 -1.84 14.56 -4.92
N GLY A 697 -2.88 14.80 -4.13
CA GLY A 697 -3.86 15.86 -4.37
C GLY A 697 -4.41 16.53 -3.11
N LEU A 698 -3.71 16.41 -1.97
CA LEU A 698 -4.14 17.05 -0.72
C LEU A 698 -3.94 18.57 -0.76
N VAL A 699 -2.92 19.04 -1.49
CA VAL A 699 -2.62 20.47 -1.71
C VAL A 699 -3.82 21.24 -2.28
N SER A 700 -4.60 20.65 -3.20
CA SER A 700 -5.75 21.36 -3.80
C SER A 700 -6.86 21.66 -2.79
N ALA A 701 -7.08 20.82 -1.78
CA ALA A 701 -7.96 21.14 -0.67
C ALA A 701 -7.35 22.19 0.28
N MET A 702 -6.04 22.14 0.51
CA MET A 702 -5.31 23.10 1.34
C MET A 702 -5.33 24.51 0.74
N ASN A 703 -5.07 24.64 -0.56
CA ASN A 703 -5.15 25.91 -1.27
C ASN A 703 -6.60 26.43 -1.38
N ARG A 704 -7.61 25.57 -1.56
CA ARG A 704 -9.01 26.01 -1.51
C ARG A 704 -9.40 26.50 -0.10
N LEU A 705 -8.95 25.84 0.96
CA LEU A 705 -9.10 26.30 2.35
C LEU A 705 -8.45 27.68 2.57
N LEU A 706 -7.24 27.91 2.05
CA LEU A 706 -6.58 29.21 2.11
C LEU A 706 -7.31 30.28 1.27
N GLY A 707 -7.83 29.93 0.09
CA GLY A 707 -8.59 30.84 -0.76
C GLY A 707 -9.85 31.36 -0.08
N GLU A 708 -10.66 30.48 0.51
CA GLU A 708 -11.86 30.84 1.30
C GLU A 708 -11.50 31.61 2.59
N ALA A 709 -10.31 31.37 3.15
CA ALA A 709 -9.80 32.15 4.28
C ALA A 709 -9.41 33.57 3.86
N LEU A 710 -8.75 33.75 2.71
CA LEU A 710 -8.31 35.05 2.21
C LEU A 710 -9.43 35.88 1.56
N ALA A 711 -10.49 35.24 1.07
CA ALA A 711 -11.66 35.89 0.47
C ALA A 711 -12.38 36.91 1.37
N SER A 712 -12.12 36.91 2.68
CA SER A 712 -12.64 37.93 3.62
C SER A 712 -11.93 39.29 3.54
N GLY A 713 -10.95 39.46 2.65
CA GLY A 713 -10.23 40.72 2.42
C GLY A 713 -8.83 40.80 3.06
N PRO A 714 -8.22 42.00 3.11
CA PRO A 714 -6.79 42.17 3.40
C PRO A 714 -6.39 41.87 4.84
N GLY A 715 -7.33 41.87 5.79
CA GLY A 715 -7.12 41.47 7.19
C GLY A 715 -6.00 42.23 7.91
N HIS A 716 -5.24 41.53 8.73
CA HIS A 716 -4.09 42.05 9.49
C HIS A 716 -2.82 41.24 9.17
N ARG A 717 -1.64 41.87 9.23
CA ARG A 717 -0.36 41.23 8.83
C ARG A 717 0.02 40.01 9.66
N ASN A 718 -0.26 40.03 10.97
CA ASN A 718 -0.08 38.90 11.89
C ASN A 718 -1.28 37.91 11.88
N ASP A 719 -2.18 37.94 10.89
CA ASP A 719 -3.17 36.87 10.72
C ASP A 719 -2.46 35.54 10.44
N LYS A 720 -2.94 34.45 11.05
CA LYS A 720 -2.37 33.11 10.92
C LYS A 720 -3.41 32.10 10.42
N PHE A 721 -2.93 31.13 9.65
CA PHE A 721 -3.72 30.13 8.92
C PHE A 721 -3.20 28.76 9.35
N VAL A 722 -3.95 28.08 10.23
CA VAL A 722 -3.51 26.91 10.99
C VAL A 722 -4.16 25.66 10.39
N PHE A 723 -3.37 24.81 9.74
CA PHE A 723 -3.87 23.53 9.22
C PHE A 723 -3.94 22.47 10.32
N VAL A 724 -5.06 21.74 10.38
CA VAL A 724 -5.31 20.69 11.37
C VAL A 724 -6.07 19.50 10.77
N SER A 725 -5.80 18.29 11.28
CA SER A 725 -6.58 17.09 10.95
C SER A 725 -7.83 16.97 11.83
N ASP A 726 -8.79 16.17 11.37
CA ASP A 726 -9.91 15.68 12.18
C ASP A 726 -9.49 15.08 13.53
N THR A 727 -8.37 14.36 13.58
CA THR A 727 -7.79 13.77 14.81
C THR A 727 -6.80 14.68 15.56
N THR A 728 -6.76 15.99 15.26
CA THR A 728 -5.96 16.98 15.99
C THR A 728 -6.76 17.62 17.14
N LEU A 729 -6.15 17.78 18.31
CA LEU A 729 -6.69 18.51 19.47
C LEU A 729 -5.75 19.65 19.91
N PRO A 730 -6.28 20.79 20.40
CA PRO A 730 -5.48 21.87 20.98
C PRO A 730 -5.11 21.53 22.43
N VAL A 731 -3.81 21.50 22.75
CA VAL A 731 -3.31 21.15 24.10
C VAL A 731 -3.02 22.39 24.97
N LYS A 732 -3.48 23.57 24.54
CA LYS A 732 -3.34 24.85 25.25
C LYS A 732 -4.66 25.65 25.19
N PRO A 733 -4.93 26.56 26.15
CA PRO A 733 -6.10 27.46 26.09
C PRO A 733 -6.05 28.37 24.85
N PHE A 734 -7.22 28.75 24.33
CA PHE A 734 -7.33 29.61 23.15
C PHE A 734 -6.51 30.91 23.26
N LYS A 735 -6.54 31.62 24.40
CA LYS A 735 -5.75 32.86 24.57
C LYS A 735 -4.24 32.62 24.65
N THR A 736 -3.78 31.41 24.95
CA THR A 736 -2.35 31.04 24.85
C THR A 736 -1.97 30.77 23.40
N ILE A 737 -2.75 29.96 22.67
CA ILE A 737 -2.55 29.74 21.23
C ILE A 737 -2.64 31.07 20.46
N GLN A 738 -3.61 31.94 20.78
CA GLN A 738 -3.75 33.24 20.14
C GLN A 738 -2.50 34.11 20.36
N ARG A 739 -2.02 34.28 21.60
CA ARG A 739 -0.84 35.10 21.90
C ARG A 739 0.45 34.55 21.28
N GLN A 740 0.65 33.24 21.29
CA GLN A 740 1.86 32.60 20.75
C GLN A 740 1.86 32.54 19.22
N LEU A 741 0.70 32.41 18.57
CA LEU A 741 0.64 32.46 17.12
C LEU A 741 0.66 33.92 16.62
N THR A 742 -0.17 34.84 17.12
CA THR A 742 -0.27 36.19 16.52
C THR A 742 0.83 37.18 16.95
N SER A 743 1.95 36.71 17.53
CA SER A 743 3.09 37.54 17.94
C SER A 743 3.76 38.28 16.78
N ASP A 744 3.78 37.67 15.60
CA ASP A 744 4.59 38.07 14.44
C ASP A 744 3.91 37.68 13.10
N ASP A 745 4.57 37.96 11.98
CA ASP A 745 4.12 37.67 10.61
C ASP A 745 4.89 36.49 9.96
N THR A 746 5.55 35.64 10.74
CA THR A 746 6.30 34.46 10.25
C THR A 746 5.41 33.23 10.05
N SER A 747 5.90 32.19 9.37
CA SER A 747 5.21 30.88 9.24
C SER A 747 5.95 29.78 9.99
N HIS A 748 5.20 28.89 10.62
CA HIS A 748 5.73 27.83 11.46
C HIS A 748 5.72 26.52 10.66
N PHE A 749 6.92 26.10 10.25
CA PHE A 749 7.18 24.83 9.58
C PHE A 749 8.03 23.96 10.50
N CYS A 750 7.70 22.66 10.56
CA CYS A 750 8.49 21.65 11.25
C CYS A 750 9.18 20.77 10.20
N PHE A 751 10.50 20.86 10.10
CA PHE A 751 11.31 20.13 9.12
C PHE A 751 11.90 18.85 9.70
N PHE A 752 11.96 17.79 8.89
CA PHE A 752 12.54 16.51 9.29
C PHE A 752 14.09 16.52 9.23
N PRO A 753 14.77 15.59 9.94
CA PRO A 753 16.24 15.54 9.97
C PRO A 753 16.89 15.36 8.60
N VAL A 754 18.07 15.95 8.41
CA VAL A 754 18.64 16.12 7.06
C VAL A 754 19.29 14.86 6.48
N HIS A 755 19.50 13.81 7.29
CA HIS A 755 19.84 12.49 6.75
C HIS A 755 18.65 11.81 6.03
N TRP A 756 17.44 12.34 6.16
CA TRP A 756 16.28 12.02 5.32
C TRP A 756 16.08 13.04 4.17
N LEU A 757 16.93 14.06 4.07
CA LEU A 757 17.05 14.99 2.96
C LEU A 757 18.30 14.64 2.16
N GLU A 758 18.24 13.54 1.41
CA GLU A 758 18.97 13.57 0.14
C GLU A 758 18.32 14.64 -0.73
N TRP A 759 19.12 15.64 -1.09
CA TRP A 759 18.66 16.81 -1.82
C TRP A 759 18.11 16.34 -3.16
N SER A 760 16.89 16.78 -3.52
CA SER A 760 16.17 16.40 -4.73
C SER A 760 16.81 16.98 -5.99
N ASN A 761 18.07 16.60 -6.24
CA ASN A 761 18.89 17.15 -7.29
C ASN A 761 18.37 16.63 -8.64
N THR A 762 18.04 17.56 -9.53
CA THR A 762 17.77 17.26 -10.93
C THR A 762 18.93 16.49 -11.55
N SER A 763 20.16 16.84 -11.16
CA SER A 763 21.44 16.19 -11.48
C SER A 763 21.82 15.05 -10.51
N GLY A 764 20.85 14.17 -10.18
CA GLY A 764 20.98 12.99 -9.29
C GLY A 764 21.91 11.85 -9.76
N LEU A 765 22.99 12.22 -10.46
CA LEU A 765 24.13 11.37 -10.84
C LEU A 765 25.47 12.06 -10.45
N PHE A 766 25.47 13.38 -10.21
CA PHE A 766 26.68 14.19 -10.07
C PHE A 766 27.05 14.56 -8.63
N GLY A 767 26.16 14.40 -7.64
CA GLY A 767 26.50 14.63 -6.23
C GLY A 767 27.71 13.80 -5.78
N PHE A 768 27.73 12.51 -6.16
CA PHE A 768 28.81 11.56 -5.87
C PHE A 768 30.07 11.75 -6.74
N LEU A 769 30.08 12.73 -7.67
CA LEU A 769 31.19 12.99 -8.60
C LEU A 769 31.97 14.29 -8.30
N LYS A 770 31.52 15.12 -7.35
CA LYS A 770 32.22 16.37 -6.98
C LYS A 770 33.66 16.12 -6.50
N ASP A 771 33.95 14.98 -5.86
CA ASP A 771 35.28 14.65 -5.33
C ASP A 771 36.28 14.09 -6.36
N PHE A 772 35.83 13.70 -7.56
CA PHE A 772 36.63 12.87 -8.48
C PHE A 772 36.86 13.44 -9.89
N ASN A 773 36.38 14.66 -10.20
CA ASN A 773 36.59 15.29 -11.51
C ASN A 773 37.19 16.71 -11.43
N PRO A 774 38.53 16.86 -11.60
CA PRO A 774 39.21 18.17 -11.60
C PRO A 774 38.86 19.13 -12.75
N TRP A 775 37.96 18.75 -13.67
CA TRP A 775 37.65 19.48 -14.91
C TRP A 775 36.17 19.87 -15.05
N HIS A 776 35.44 20.02 -13.94
CA HIS A 776 34.07 20.53 -13.97
C HIS A 776 34.02 22.06 -13.78
N ASP A 777 33.43 22.77 -14.74
CA ASP A 777 33.08 24.18 -14.58
C ASP A 777 31.91 24.29 -13.59
N ALA A 778 32.12 25.02 -12.48
CA ALA A 778 31.15 25.16 -11.39
C ALA A 778 30.16 26.33 -11.60
N SER A 779 30.22 27.05 -12.73
CA SER A 779 29.59 28.37 -12.86
C SER A 779 28.12 28.41 -13.33
N ARG A 780 27.47 27.27 -13.65
CA ARG A 780 26.20 27.29 -14.45
C ARG A 780 25.04 26.36 -14.10
N GLU A 781 25.12 25.44 -13.13
CA GLU A 781 23.93 24.70 -12.67
C GLU A 781 23.27 25.38 -11.46
N THR A 782 21.96 25.64 -11.56
CA THR A 782 21.14 26.20 -10.48
C THR A 782 20.37 25.08 -9.78
N GLU A 783 20.98 24.51 -8.74
CA GLU A 783 20.39 23.43 -7.94
C GLU A 783 19.08 23.88 -7.28
N ARG A 784 17.95 23.20 -7.56
CA ARG A 784 16.64 23.46 -6.93
C ARG A 784 16.51 22.66 -5.63
N MET A 785 16.19 23.35 -4.53
CA MET A 785 15.91 22.75 -3.22
C MET A 785 14.43 22.53 -2.97
N ALA A 786 14.10 21.40 -2.37
CA ALA A 786 12.83 21.13 -1.71
C ALA A 786 13.10 20.59 -0.30
N LEU A 787 12.48 21.18 0.73
CA LEU A 787 12.58 20.69 2.10
C LEU A 787 11.30 19.95 2.49
N LYS A 788 11.46 18.72 3.01
CA LYS A 788 10.34 17.96 3.58
C LYS A 788 9.93 18.57 4.92
N HIS A 789 8.67 18.97 5.03
CA HIS A 789 8.06 19.45 6.26
C HIS A 789 6.89 18.59 6.70
N HIS A 790 6.50 18.72 7.96
CA HIS A 790 5.27 18.15 8.48
C HIS A 790 4.06 18.76 7.75
N GLN A 791 3.14 17.90 7.31
CA GLN A 791 1.84 18.19 6.70
C GLN A 791 1.06 19.32 7.40
N TRP A 792 0.99 19.30 8.74
CA TRP A 792 0.30 20.33 9.51
C TRP A 792 1.27 21.43 9.93
N MET A 793 1.01 22.65 9.46
CA MET A 793 1.85 23.84 9.55
C MET A 793 1.00 25.09 9.81
N VAL A 794 1.62 26.20 10.20
CA VAL A 794 0.95 27.51 10.34
C VAL A 794 1.53 28.49 9.33
N LEU A 795 0.71 29.00 8.41
CA LEU A 795 1.11 30.06 7.50
C LEU A 795 0.72 31.44 8.08
N SER A 796 1.56 32.45 7.89
CA SER A 796 1.12 33.84 8.02
C SER A 796 0.40 34.31 6.75
N ARG A 797 -0.37 35.39 6.85
CA ARG A 797 -1.07 36.01 5.71
C ARG A 797 -0.21 36.16 4.46
N ARG A 798 1.01 36.69 4.59
CA ARG A 798 1.95 36.88 3.46
C ARG A 798 2.25 35.57 2.72
N HIS A 799 2.35 34.46 3.44
CA HIS A 799 2.62 33.14 2.87
C HIS A 799 1.36 32.43 2.40
N ALA A 800 0.23 32.55 3.12
CA ALA A 800 -1.07 32.08 2.65
C ALA A 800 -1.42 32.71 1.28
N GLU A 801 -1.23 34.02 1.14
CA GLU A 801 -1.47 34.74 -0.11
C GLU A 801 -0.50 34.35 -1.23
N LYS A 802 0.75 33.96 -0.90
CA LYS A 802 1.71 33.47 -1.89
C LYS A 802 1.39 32.03 -2.32
N ALA A 803 1.00 31.15 -1.40
CA ALA A 803 0.57 29.78 -1.70
C ALA A 803 -0.65 29.77 -2.64
N VAL A 804 -1.69 30.55 -2.35
CA VAL A 804 -2.88 30.64 -3.22
C VAL A 804 -2.57 31.26 -4.59
N LYS A 805 -1.63 32.22 -4.67
CA LYS A 805 -1.14 32.76 -5.97
C LYS A 805 -0.30 31.76 -6.77
N ALA A 806 0.22 30.72 -6.12
CA ALA A 806 0.96 29.64 -6.74
C ALA A 806 0.08 28.39 -6.99
N ASP A 807 -1.21 28.41 -6.65
CA ASP A 807 -2.08 27.24 -6.84
C ASP A 807 -2.13 26.80 -8.30
N GLY A 808 -2.09 25.48 -8.54
CA GLY A 808 -1.90 24.89 -9.86
C GLY A 808 -0.46 24.95 -10.43
N MET A 809 0.49 25.62 -9.78
CA MET A 809 1.92 25.44 -10.08
C MET A 809 2.42 24.08 -9.56
N PHE A 810 3.41 23.51 -10.24
CA PHE A 810 3.99 22.19 -9.93
C PHE A 810 2.96 21.03 -9.82
N PRO A 811 2.07 20.83 -10.82
CA PRO A 811 1.07 19.74 -10.83
C PRO A 811 1.69 18.33 -11.00
N SER A 812 3.00 18.21 -10.83
CA SER A 812 3.75 16.96 -10.80
C SER A 812 4.97 17.09 -9.88
N LEU A 813 4.90 17.92 -8.83
CA LEU A 813 6.05 18.25 -7.97
C LEU A 813 6.83 17.02 -7.49
N LEU A 814 6.15 15.99 -6.98
CA LEU A 814 6.85 14.78 -6.50
C LEU A 814 7.64 14.08 -7.61
N LYS A 815 7.14 14.10 -8.86
CA LYS A 815 7.80 13.56 -10.05
C LYS A 815 8.93 14.46 -10.55
N GLU A 816 8.82 15.79 -10.44
CA GLU A 816 9.91 16.75 -10.69
C GLU A 816 11.07 16.55 -9.70
N LEU A 817 10.74 16.38 -8.41
CA LEU A 817 11.68 16.17 -7.30
C LEU A 817 12.17 14.71 -7.17
N LYS A 818 11.60 13.77 -7.94
CA LYS A 818 11.83 12.31 -7.87
C LYS A 818 11.50 11.67 -6.51
N VAL A 819 10.66 12.32 -5.70
CA VAL A 819 10.11 11.78 -4.43
C VAL A 819 9.30 10.51 -4.72
N ASN A 820 9.37 9.53 -3.82
CA ASN A 820 8.77 8.19 -3.95
C ASN A 820 9.23 7.37 -5.18
N SER A 821 10.28 7.77 -5.92
CA SER A 821 10.64 7.13 -7.20
C SER A 821 11.33 5.76 -7.09
N GLY A 822 11.57 5.25 -5.88
CA GLY A 822 12.15 3.93 -5.63
C GLY A 822 13.63 3.79 -6.02
N LEU A 823 14.29 4.91 -6.36
CA LEU A 823 15.73 4.95 -6.62
C LEU A 823 16.50 5.05 -5.30
N PRO A 824 17.73 4.49 -5.21
CA PRO A 824 18.63 4.73 -4.08
C PRO A 824 18.77 6.25 -3.84
N GLY A 825 18.58 6.66 -2.59
CA GLY A 825 18.66 8.06 -2.17
C GLY A 825 17.43 8.93 -2.44
N THR A 826 16.32 8.39 -2.96
CA THR A 826 15.12 9.23 -3.17
C THR A 826 14.19 9.25 -1.95
N VAL A 827 13.92 10.48 -1.47
CA VAL A 827 13.10 10.74 -0.28
C VAL A 827 11.66 10.27 -0.48
N SER A 828 11.04 9.74 0.58
CA SER A 828 9.62 9.38 0.61
C SER A 828 8.74 10.47 1.23
N GLY A 829 7.60 10.80 0.62
CA GLY A 829 6.61 11.72 1.17
C GLY A 829 5.54 12.18 0.20
N CYS A 830 4.61 12.99 0.70
CA CYS A 830 3.39 13.39 0.01
C CYS A 830 3.42 14.83 -0.55
N ASP A 831 2.51 15.16 -1.47
CA ASP A 831 2.43 16.47 -2.13
C ASP A 831 2.39 17.62 -1.11
N ASP A 832 1.57 17.47 -0.07
CA ASP A 832 1.41 18.41 1.03
C ASP A 832 2.66 18.58 1.92
N GLU A 833 3.57 17.60 1.97
CA GLU A 833 4.81 17.62 2.77
C GLU A 833 5.97 18.39 2.10
N PHE A 834 5.80 18.80 0.83
CA PHE A 834 6.81 19.56 0.07
C PHE A 834 6.26 20.81 -0.62
N TRP A 835 5.01 20.79 -1.08
CA TRP A 835 4.51 21.78 -2.04
C TRP A 835 4.43 23.18 -1.47
N HIS A 836 3.95 23.34 -0.23
CA HIS A 836 3.78 24.66 0.36
C HIS A 836 5.12 25.36 0.60
N PHE A 837 6.15 24.64 1.04
CA PHE A 837 7.50 25.21 1.10
C PHE A 837 8.05 25.57 -0.29
N ASN A 838 7.86 24.70 -1.29
CA ASN A 838 8.29 24.99 -2.67
C ASN A 838 7.59 26.22 -3.26
N ALA A 839 6.26 26.33 -3.14
CA ALA A 839 5.48 27.50 -3.57
C ALA A 839 5.95 28.82 -2.91
N LEU A 840 6.50 28.75 -1.69
CA LEU A 840 7.04 29.90 -0.97
C LEU A 840 8.49 30.24 -1.35
N TYR A 841 9.34 29.25 -1.68
CA TYR A 841 10.80 29.44 -1.80
C TYR A 841 11.44 28.92 -3.11
N SER A 842 10.66 28.47 -4.10
CA SER A 842 11.17 28.09 -5.42
C SER A 842 11.92 29.27 -6.08
N GLY A 843 13.20 29.10 -6.36
CA GLY A 843 14.07 30.15 -6.92
C GLY A 843 15.02 30.84 -5.93
N VAL A 844 15.10 30.39 -4.67
CA VAL A 844 16.21 30.78 -3.78
C VAL A 844 17.51 30.13 -4.27
N ASN A 845 18.37 30.89 -4.93
CA ASN A 845 19.75 30.48 -5.21
C ASN A 845 20.56 30.49 -3.90
N VAL A 846 20.90 29.32 -3.34
CA VAL A 846 21.90 29.22 -2.27
C VAL A 846 23.29 29.33 -2.90
N THR A 847 23.84 30.53 -2.91
CA THR A 847 25.20 30.81 -3.38
C THR A 847 26.20 30.56 -2.24
N GLY A 848 26.67 29.31 -2.10
CA GLY A 848 27.69 28.92 -1.12
C GLY A 848 28.10 27.46 -1.23
N SER A 849 29.20 27.05 -0.58
CA SER A 849 29.51 25.62 -0.43
C SER A 849 28.47 24.97 0.48
N LEU A 850 27.99 23.79 0.08
CA LEU A 850 26.98 23.02 0.80
C LEU A 850 27.51 22.39 2.10
N GLU A 851 28.84 22.30 2.26
CA GLU A 851 29.48 21.48 3.29
C GLU A 851 29.41 22.07 4.72
N THR A 852 29.03 23.33 4.88
CA THR A 852 28.97 24.01 6.21
C THR A 852 27.81 24.99 6.38
N ALA A 853 26.82 25.01 5.48
CA ALA A 853 25.82 26.08 5.42
C ALA A 853 24.62 25.87 6.36
N SER A 854 24.37 26.83 7.25
CA SER A 854 23.05 27.07 7.87
C SER A 854 22.25 28.05 7.00
N VAL A 855 21.00 27.71 6.67
CA VAL A 855 20.18 28.49 5.74
C VAL A 855 19.04 29.20 6.47
N HIS A 856 19.04 30.53 6.40
CA HIS A 856 17.95 31.38 6.88
C HIS A 856 16.85 31.54 5.82
N PHE A 857 15.59 31.26 6.19
CA PHE A 857 14.44 31.44 5.31
C PHE A 857 13.57 32.60 5.78
N ASN A 858 13.65 33.74 5.07
CA ASN A 858 12.97 34.98 5.42
C ASN A 858 11.47 34.79 5.71
N GLY A 859 11.10 34.93 6.98
CA GLY A 859 9.71 34.81 7.45
C GLY A 859 9.27 33.38 7.82
N ILE A 860 10.19 32.47 8.13
CA ILE A 860 9.91 31.23 8.88
C ILE A 860 10.29 31.43 10.36
N ALA A 861 9.54 30.83 11.28
CA ALA A 861 9.86 30.79 12.71
C ALA A 861 10.86 29.67 13.05
N GLY A 862 11.77 29.94 14.00
CA GLY A 862 12.72 28.98 14.54
C GLY A 862 14.18 29.39 14.35
N GLU A 863 15.09 28.44 14.56
CA GLU A 863 16.52 28.56 14.22
C GLU A 863 16.75 28.33 12.72
N ASP A 864 17.86 28.85 12.19
CA ASP A 864 18.32 28.58 10.81
C ASP A 864 18.49 27.06 10.56
N ILE A 865 18.07 26.62 9.37
CA ILE A 865 18.05 25.19 9.02
C ILE A 865 19.48 24.74 8.69
N LYS A 866 20.01 23.77 9.45
CA LYS A 866 21.39 23.27 9.31
C LYS A 866 21.44 21.98 8.52
N TYR A 867 22.41 21.87 7.60
CA TYR A 867 22.63 20.70 6.75
C TYR A 867 22.96 19.41 7.53
N ASP A 868 23.65 19.53 8.67
CA ASP A 868 24.17 18.40 9.46
C ASP A 868 23.24 17.92 10.59
N SER A 869 21.99 18.44 10.65
CA SER A 869 21.13 18.20 11.81
C SER A 869 20.34 16.89 11.76
N HIS A 870 20.63 16.01 12.71
CA HIS A 870 19.85 14.82 13.05
C HIS A 870 18.50 15.12 13.76
N ARG A 871 18.24 16.37 14.18
CA ARG A 871 17.03 16.78 14.93
C ARG A 871 15.96 17.39 14.01
N LEU A 872 14.71 17.41 14.49
CA LEU A 872 13.66 18.27 13.91
C LEU A 872 14.10 19.75 13.97
N GLN A 873 13.75 20.52 12.93
CA GLN A 873 14.16 21.93 12.77
C GLN A 873 12.95 22.84 12.46
N GLY A 874 13.12 24.16 12.63
CA GLY A 874 12.03 25.13 12.52
C GLY A 874 11.14 25.18 13.78
N GLN A 875 9.88 25.55 13.61
CA GLN A 875 8.88 25.71 14.69
C GLN A 875 7.82 24.61 14.63
N CYS A 876 7.94 23.62 15.53
CA CYS A 876 7.09 22.43 15.56
C CYS A 876 5.91 22.57 16.53
N ASP A 877 4.81 23.19 16.09
CA ASP A 877 3.64 23.45 16.94
C ASP A 877 2.77 22.21 17.23
N THR A 878 2.89 21.13 16.45
CA THR A 878 2.07 19.91 16.61
C THR A 878 2.89 18.74 17.13
N PHE A 879 2.50 18.20 18.29
CA PHE A 879 3.01 16.94 18.81
C PHE A 879 2.60 15.78 17.90
N VAL A 880 3.59 14.97 17.54
CA VAL A 880 3.46 13.72 16.81
C VAL A 880 4.52 12.75 17.34
N TYR A 881 4.18 11.46 17.44
CA TYR A 881 5.07 10.45 18.01
C TYR A 881 5.21 9.24 17.08
N TRP A 882 6.43 8.70 17.01
CA TRP A 882 6.83 7.57 16.17
C TRP A 882 7.78 6.72 17.01
N GLN A 883 7.51 5.42 17.14
CA GLN A 883 8.25 4.53 18.05
C GLN A 883 9.38 3.74 17.34
N SER A 884 9.30 3.55 16.03
CA SER A 884 10.09 2.57 15.27
C SER A 884 11.25 3.17 14.46
N THR A 885 11.83 4.29 14.88
CA THR A 885 12.92 4.96 14.13
C THR A 885 14.19 5.08 14.97
N ASN A 886 15.35 4.79 14.36
CA ASN A 886 16.67 4.90 14.99
C ASN A 886 17.16 6.37 15.05
N ASP A 887 16.25 7.32 15.29
CA ASP A 887 16.45 8.76 15.01
C ASP A 887 17.39 9.50 15.98
N GLY A 888 17.94 8.82 16.99
CA GLY A 888 19.09 9.28 17.78
C GLY A 888 18.93 10.60 18.55
N THR A 889 17.72 11.17 18.62
CA THR A 889 17.51 12.55 19.06
C THR A 889 16.51 12.70 20.20
N GLY A 890 17.05 12.90 21.41
CA GLY A 890 16.29 13.24 22.64
C GLY A 890 15.67 14.64 22.65
N GLY A 891 14.93 14.99 21.60
CA GLY A 891 14.15 16.23 21.48
C GLY A 891 12.81 16.15 22.24
N PRO A 892 12.04 17.25 22.27
CA PRO A 892 10.81 17.33 23.07
C PRO A 892 9.72 16.33 22.66
N ALA A 893 9.62 15.97 21.38
CA ALA A 893 8.63 15.01 20.89
C ALA A 893 8.90 13.58 21.40
N LEU A 894 10.14 13.10 21.29
CA LEU A 894 10.53 11.77 21.79
C LEU A 894 10.28 11.67 23.30
N LYS A 895 10.78 12.64 24.07
CA LYS A 895 10.64 12.70 25.54
C LYS A 895 9.20 12.79 26.02
N LEU A 896 8.33 13.50 25.30
CA LEU A 896 6.91 13.58 25.62
C LEU A 896 6.19 12.27 25.29
N GLY A 897 6.58 11.59 24.21
CA GLY A 897 6.10 10.25 23.88
C GLY A 897 6.49 9.21 24.95
N GLU A 898 7.77 9.15 25.33
CA GLU A 898 8.28 8.30 26.42
C GLU A 898 7.51 8.52 27.74
N LEU A 899 7.17 9.78 28.06
CA LEU A 899 6.36 10.11 29.24
C LEU A 899 4.91 9.63 29.11
N LEU A 900 4.31 9.78 27.93
CA LEU A 900 2.96 9.28 27.62
C LEU A 900 2.89 7.74 27.64
N GLU A 901 3.93 7.04 27.20
CA GLU A 901 4.04 5.57 27.31
C GLU A 901 4.21 5.10 28.77
N ALA A 902 4.89 5.88 29.61
CA ALA A 902 5.07 5.59 31.03
C ALA A 902 3.79 5.81 31.87
N ASP A 903 2.79 6.54 31.36
CA ASP A 903 1.51 6.75 32.04
C ASP A 903 0.55 5.60 31.77
N ALA A 904 0.45 4.63 32.70
CA ALA A 904 -0.32 3.37 32.58
C ALA A 904 -1.84 3.50 32.28
N PHE A 905 -2.36 4.71 32.13
CA PHE A 905 -3.73 5.04 31.71
C PHE A 905 -3.82 5.59 30.28
N THR A 906 -2.68 5.79 29.61
CA THR A 906 -2.53 6.24 28.23
C THR A 906 -2.19 5.05 27.34
N HIS A 907 -2.86 4.93 26.20
CA HIS A 907 -2.61 3.85 25.24
C HIS A 907 -2.31 4.44 23.86
N LEU A 908 -1.05 4.29 23.46
CA LEU A 908 -0.57 4.60 22.12
C LEU A 908 -0.61 3.33 21.28
N SER A 909 -1.28 3.37 20.14
CA SER A 909 -1.29 2.28 19.16
C SER A 909 -0.24 2.54 18.10
N HIS A 910 0.77 1.67 18.04
CA HIS A 910 1.88 1.76 17.10
C HIS A 910 1.56 1.03 15.80
N LYS A 911 2.01 1.58 14.67
CA LYS A 911 1.90 1.00 13.32
C LYS A 911 3.16 1.38 12.54
N VAL A 912 3.80 0.42 11.89
CA VAL A 912 4.99 0.69 11.06
C VAL A 912 4.65 1.71 9.97
N GLY A 913 5.54 2.68 9.73
CA GLY A 913 5.33 3.73 8.72
C GLY A 913 4.28 4.80 9.05
N HIS A 914 3.68 4.80 10.25
CA HIS A 914 2.65 5.76 10.63
C HIS A 914 2.85 6.37 12.03
N PRO A 915 2.42 7.62 12.26
CA PRO A 915 2.46 8.23 13.59
C PRO A 915 1.43 7.58 14.52
N CYS A 916 1.83 7.39 15.77
CA CYS A 916 1.10 6.59 16.77
C CYS A 916 -0.30 7.15 17.05
N GLU A 917 -1.27 6.26 17.26
CA GLU A 917 -2.67 6.60 17.48
C GLU A 917 -3.01 6.62 18.97
N ILE A 918 -3.44 7.78 19.48
CA ILE A 918 -3.78 7.97 20.90
C ILE A 918 -5.22 7.50 21.12
N THR A 919 -5.38 6.45 21.92
CA THR A 919 -6.65 5.71 22.11
C THR A 919 -7.16 5.71 23.55
N SER A 920 -6.28 6.01 24.52
CA SER A 920 -6.68 6.55 25.82
C SER A 920 -5.66 7.57 26.30
N LEU A 921 -6.06 8.43 27.25
CA LEU A 921 -5.20 9.42 27.91
C LEU A 921 -5.45 9.41 29.43
N GLY A 922 -4.37 9.35 30.20
CA GLY A 922 -4.39 9.58 31.65
C GLY A 922 -4.33 11.07 32.01
N SER A 923 -4.67 11.38 33.28
CA SER A 923 -4.59 12.75 33.83
C SER A 923 -3.20 13.36 33.68
N ARG A 924 -2.16 12.53 33.88
CA ARG A 924 -0.75 12.94 33.85
C ARG A 924 -0.30 13.21 32.41
N SER A 925 -0.65 12.36 31.45
CA SER A 925 -0.43 12.63 30.02
C SER A 925 -1.13 13.91 29.54
N LEU A 926 -2.36 14.19 30.00
CA LEU A 926 -3.05 15.45 29.67
C LEU A 926 -2.31 16.68 30.24
N ARG A 927 -1.79 16.60 31.47
CA ARG A 927 -0.94 17.64 32.07
C ARG A 927 0.37 17.81 31.31
N ALA A 928 1.05 16.72 30.96
CA ALA A 928 2.31 16.76 30.22
C ALA A 928 2.15 17.37 28.83
N LEU A 929 1.10 16.99 28.08
CA LEU A 929 0.71 17.66 26.82
C LEU A 929 0.45 19.15 27.05
N ARG A 930 -0.28 19.52 28.12
CA ARG A 930 -0.61 20.91 28.49
C ARG A 930 0.59 21.75 28.91
N GLU A 931 1.66 21.15 29.42
CA GLU A 931 2.89 21.84 29.78
C GLU A 931 3.90 21.89 28.63
N SER A 932 3.97 20.85 27.79
CA SER A 932 4.90 20.71 26.65
C SER A 932 5.00 21.93 25.72
N PRO A 933 6.08 22.12 24.93
CA PRO A 933 6.17 23.24 23.99
C PRO A 933 5.14 23.23 22.85
N PHE A 934 4.41 22.14 22.65
CA PHE A 934 3.45 21.98 21.56
C PHE A 934 2.13 22.73 21.83
N LEU A 935 1.50 23.20 20.75
CA LEU A 935 0.17 23.84 20.75
C LEU A 935 -0.95 22.84 20.48
N PHE A 936 -0.66 21.80 19.70
CA PHE A 936 -1.61 20.77 19.28
C PHE A 936 -1.03 19.36 19.46
N ALA A 937 -1.89 18.35 19.51
CA ALA A 937 -1.51 16.93 19.39
C ALA A 937 -2.37 16.27 18.31
N ARG A 938 -1.76 15.50 17.39
CA ARG A 938 -2.48 14.78 16.32
C ARG A 938 -2.77 13.32 16.68
N LYS A 939 -3.56 12.64 15.84
CA LYS A 939 -3.89 11.20 15.95
C LYS A 939 -4.63 10.80 17.25
N VAL A 940 -5.37 11.73 17.86
CA VAL A 940 -6.29 11.38 18.98
C VAL A 940 -7.58 10.80 18.40
N MET A 941 -7.80 9.50 18.60
CA MET A 941 -8.81 8.74 17.87
C MET A 941 -10.24 8.97 18.38
N LYS A 942 -11.25 8.74 17.54
CA LYS A 942 -12.66 8.86 17.93
C LYS A 942 -12.98 7.87 19.04
N GLY A 943 -13.56 8.36 20.14
CA GLY A 943 -13.82 7.54 21.34
C GLY A 943 -12.60 7.31 22.23
N CYS A 944 -11.51 8.07 22.07
CA CYS A 944 -10.36 8.05 22.98
C CYS A 944 -10.81 8.22 24.44
N ALA A 945 -10.47 7.23 25.28
CA ALA A 945 -10.94 7.16 26.65
C ALA A 945 -10.11 8.03 27.61
N VAL A 946 -10.74 8.56 28.66
CA VAL A 946 -10.05 9.09 29.83
C VAL A 946 -10.27 8.16 31.01
N HIS A 947 -9.18 7.63 31.58
CA HIS A 947 -9.27 6.75 32.75
C HIS A 947 -9.14 7.57 34.04
N SER A 948 -10.26 8.10 34.51
CA SER A 948 -10.36 8.76 35.82
C SER A 948 -11.77 8.65 36.38
N ARG A 949 -11.91 8.69 37.71
CA ARG A 949 -13.22 8.86 38.38
C ARG A 949 -13.70 10.31 38.41
N ARG A 950 -12.83 11.26 38.06
CA ARG A 950 -13.08 12.72 38.14
C ARG A 950 -13.76 13.31 36.91
N PHE A 951 -13.55 12.70 35.74
CA PHE A 951 -14.00 13.21 34.44
C PHE A 951 -15.01 12.24 33.84
N ARG A 952 -16.11 12.77 33.28
CA ARG A 952 -17.14 11.94 32.64
C ARG A 952 -16.71 11.43 31.27
N ASP A 953 -15.89 12.22 30.58
CA ASP A 953 -15.42 12.01 29.21
C ASP A 953 -14.16 12.87 28.95
N LEU A 954 -13.54 12.69 27.77
CA LEU A 954 -12.32 13.41 27.40
C LEU A 954 -12.55 14.93 27.28
N ALA A 955 -13.75 15.38 26.90
CA ALA A 955 -14.05 16.81 26.79
C ALA A 955 -14.21 17.45 28.18
N ASP A 956 -14.75 16.73 29.15
CA ASP A 956 -14.77 17.10 30.57
C ASP A 956 -13.33 17.26 31.11
N ALA A 957 -12.44 16.32 30.77
CA ALA A 957 -11.04 16.37 31.16
C ALA A 957 -10.27 17.56 30.54
N PHE A 958 -10.53 17.90 29.27
CA PHE A 958 -9.93 19.07 28.63
C PHE A 958 -10.45 20.41 29.22
N ASP A 959 -11.74 20.53 29.55
CA ASP A 959 -12.31 21.74 30.18
C ASP A 959 -11.70 21.99 31.59
N VAL A 960 -11.25 20.94 32.29
CA VAL A 960 -10.70 21.01 33.65
C VAL A 960 -9.16 21.06 33.70
N LEU A 961 -8.44 20.31 32.85
CA LEU A 961 -6.97 20.22 32.90
C LEU A 961 -6.26 21.08 31.84
N VAL A 962 -6.88 21.30 30.67
CA VAL A 962 -6.19 21.85 29.49
C VAL A 962 -6.58 23.30 29.21
N PHE A 963 -7.86 23.64 29.26
CA PHE A 963 -8.35 24.98 28.89
C PHE A 963 -8.36 26.07 29.98
N PRO A 964 -8.23 25.79 31.29
CA PRO A 964 -8.03 26.85 32.28
C PRO A 964 -6.72 27.63 32.07
N GLU A 965 -6.72 28.92 32.41
CA GLU A 965 -5.53 29.78 32.32
C GLU A 965 -4.45 29.33 33.31
N VAL A 966 -4.86 28.97 34.53
CA VAL A 966 -4.02 28.38 35.58
C VAL A 966 -4.24 26.87 35.60
N ILE A 967 -3.16 26.09 35.52
CA ILE A 967 -3.20 24.63 35.65
C ILE A 967 -3.61 24.29 37.10
N PRO A 968 -4.65 23.46 37.34
CA PRO A 968 -5.01 23.03 38.69
C PRO A 968 -3.84 22.30 39.37
N PRO A 969 -3.73 22.33 40.71
CA PRO A 969 -2.76 21.49 41.42
C PRO A 969 -3.00 20.00 41.10
N GLU A 970 -1.99 19.17 41.38
CA GLU A 970 -2.17 17.71 41.42
C GLU A 970 -2.89 17.33 42.72
N ASP A 971 -3.67 16.24 42.68
CA ASP A 971 -4.46 15.74 43.81
C ASP A 971 -3.92 14.35 44.20
N ASP A 972 -3.84 14.05 45.51
CA ASP A 972 -3.10 12.91 46.09
C ASP A 972 -3.59 11.47 45.70
N GLU A 973 -4.51 11.30 44.75
CA GLU A 973 -5.00 9.98 44.32
C GLU A 973 -4.24 9.36 43.11
N ASP A 974 -3.45 10.13 42.35
CA ASP A 974 -2.60 9.56 41.27
C ASP A 974 -1.34 8.89 41.88
N PRO A 975 -1.05 7.61 41.59
CA PRO A 975 0.01 6.87 42.28
C PRO A 975 1.42 7.39 41.92
N PRO A 976 2.35 7.47 42.91
CA PRO A 976 3.63 8.14 42.74
C PRO A 976 4.54 7.41 41.75
N ILE A 977 5.19 8.19 40.88
CA ILE A 977 6.22 7.72 39.96
C ILE A 977 7.56 7.63 40.70
N ASN A 978 8.44 6.75 40.24
CA ASN A 978 9.79 6.62 40.80
C ASN A 978 10.59 7.93 40.59
N VAL A 979 11.52 8.24 41.51
CA VAL A 979 12.05 9.60 41.82
C VAL A 979 12.84 10.30 40.68
N THR A 980 12.83 9.76 39.47
CA THR A 980 13.40 10.39 38.26
C THR A 980 12.49 11.41 37.58
N SER A 981 11.15 11.33 37.74
CA SER A 981 10.17 12.17 37.01
C SER A 981 10.35 13.67 37.16
N ASP A 982 10.58 14.14 38.40
CA ASP A 982 10.47 15.57 38.72
C ASP A 982 11.60 16.39 38.10
N LYS A 983 12.76 15.76 37.87
CA LYS A 983 13.89 16.34 37.14
C LYS A 983 13.64 16.47 35.64
N TRP A 984 12.68 15.72 35.08
CA TRP A 984 12.32 15.81 33.67
C TRP A 984 11.27 16.91 33.42
N LEU A 985 10.31 17.09 34.32
CA LEU A 985 9.38 18.22 34.26
C LEU A 985 10.12 19.57 34.40
N SER A 986 11.18 19.64 35.20
CA SER A 986 12.07 20.83 35.26
C SER A 986 13.09 20.92 34.11
N PHE A 987 13.01 20.06 33.10
CA PHE A 987 13.79 20.14 31.85
C PHE A 987 12.90 20.48 30.64
N LEU A 988 11.59 20.21 30.73
CA LEU A 988 10.59 20.54 29.70
C LEU A 988 9.95 21.93 29.88
N ARG A 989 10.15 22.56 31.04
CA ARG A 989 9.76 23.93 31.38
C ARG A 989 10.94 24.89 31.22
#